data_AF-H2YPD6-F1
#
_entry.id   AF-H2YPD6-F1
#
_cell.length_a   1.000
_cell.length_b   1.000
_cell.length_c   1.000
_cell.angle_alpha   90.00
_cell.angle_beta   90.00
_cell.angle_gamma   90.00
#
_symmetry.space_group_name_H-M   'P 1'
#
loop_
_entity.id
_entity.type
_entity.pdbx_description
1 polymer ?
#
loop_
_entity_poly.entity_id
_entity_poly.type
_entity_poly.pdbx_seq_one_letter_code
_entity_poly.pdbx_strand_id
1 'polypeptide(L)'
;FLQSLLPDEVIFRIFSFLLEKDLCRAAQVCKRFNVLSNDPVLWKYLYQEIFEYTIPMMNPEPNKFHQVSPENYDGANPWKDSFVQLYRGVHVRPGYMESYSSNSDTAIRLRPRDNIQYYETIVDALSGVVEGDHNGIIFVHPGIYTDEWIFIDFPVTIIGTGPDKISSKVVVENTCETTVVFTEGCGESYIGYMTVWFLPEDPNAPHHRYCLEIGSNCSPTIDHCMVRSTSTVGSAVSCAGEGANPTFTHVTISDCENVGLYIADLAEGLFEDCEIHNNALAGIWVKNYAKPIIRRCHIHDGRDVGVFTFDNGYGYFEKCDIHHNRIAGFEVKAGANPTVVRCSIHHGQTGGIYIHARGRGQFLENKIHSNQFAGLWVTSNSDPTIRCNEIYNGHQGGVYIFTNGKGLIEKNNIYGNALAGIQIRSNSSPIVRHNKIHDGQHGGIYVHEKGQGIIEENEIYSNTLAGVWVTTGSSPTLRRNRIHSGRQVGVYFYDNGNGILEENDIYNHMYSGVQIRTGSNPVIKMNKIWGGQNGGILVYNSGLGLIERNEIFDNAMAGVWIKTDSNPLMRGNKIHDGRDGGICIFNGGKGILEKNEIFRNAQAGVLVSTNSHPQLRKNRIYDGFAAGIEITNGATALLERNQVFNNKFGGNFATGVSCVMTENRVFGNRNAIEKAVKRGHCLYKISSYTSYPMHDFYRCYTCNTTDKNAICVNCVQKCHQGHVTEFTRHDRFFCDCGAGTLSNTCCLAGEPTHDTDTLYDSAPPIESSTVRHA
;
A
#
# COMPACT_ATOMS: atom_id res chain seq x y z
N PHE A 1 -56.61 6.10 58.10
CA PHE A 1 -55.45 6.52 58.90
C PHE A 1 -54.16 6.47 58.08
N LEU A 2 -53.71 5.27 57.66
CA LEU A 2 -52.49 5.08 56.85
C LEU A 2 -52.48 5.91 55.54
N GLN A 3 -53.63 6.08 54.89
CA GLN A 3 -53.75 6.79 53.61
C GLN A 3 -53.59 8.32 53.70
N SER A 4 -53.93 8.94 54.84
CA SER A 4 -54.15 10.40 54.92
C SER A 4 -53.34 11.13 56.01
N LEU A 5 -52.79 10.43 57.00
CA LEU A 5 -52.17 11.07 58.19
C LEU A 5 -50.69 10.71 58.42
N LEU A 6 -50.19 9.62 57.85
CA LEU A 6 -48.77 9.26 57.98
C LEU A 6 -47.91 10.06 56.99
N PRO A 7 -46.70 10.51 57.38
CA PRO A 7 -45.73 11.10 56.45
C PRO A 7 -45.28 10.12 55.37
N ASP A 8 -44.91 10.63 54.19
CA ASP A 8 -44.45 9.80 53.07
C ASP A 8 -43.20 9.00 53.44
N GLU A 9 -42.30 9.54 54.27
CA GLU A 9 -41.08 8.87 54.74
C GLU A 9 -41.38 7.60 55.54
N VAL A 10 -42.44 7.62 56.34
CA VAL A 10 -42.87 6.45 57.13
C VAL A 10 -43.47 5.40 56.20
N ILE A 11 -44.30 5.81 55.24
CA ILE A 11 -44.87 4.89 54.25
C ILE A 11 -43.77 4.30 53.36
N PHE A 12 -42.80 5.10 52.93
CA PHE A 12 -41.61 4.66 52.21
C PHE A 12 -40.83 3.63 53.00
N ARG A 13 -40.60 3.89 54.30
CA ARG A 13 -39.93 2.94 55.17
C ARG A 13 -40.71 1.63 55.27
N ILE A 14 -42.04 1.68 55.40
CA ILE A 14 -42.89 0.48 55.37
C ILE A 14 -42.77 -0.24 54.02
N PHE A 15 -42.84 0.49 52.90
CA PHE A 15 -42.76 -0.07 51.55
C PHE A 15 -41.39 -0.68 51.25
N SER A 16 -40.31 -0.19 51.88
CA SER A 16 -38.98 -0.83 51.82
C SER A 16 -38.96 -2.24 52.41
N PHE A 17 -39.97 -2.60 53.21
CA PHE A 17 -40.20 -3.95 53.70
C PHE A 17 -41.25 -4.72 52.89
N LEU A 18 -41.63 -4.30 51.69
CA LEU A 18 -42.53 -5.07 50.82
C LEU A 18 -41.75 -5.72 49.68
N LEU A 19 -42.20 -6.90 49.25
CA LEU A 19 -41.71 -7.56 48.04
C LEU A 19 -42.41 -6.98 46.80
N GLU A 20 -41.92 -7.31 45.61
CA GLU A 20 -42.38 -6.79 44.32
C GLU A 20 -43.89 -6.97 44.11
N LYS A 21 -44.44 -8.14 44.46
CA LYS A 21 -45.88 -8.42 44.33
C LYS A 21 -46.69 -7.57 45.29
N ASP A 22 -46.19 -7.37 46.50
CA ASP A 22 -46.88 -6.58 47.52
C ASP A 22 -46.82 -5.08 47.20
N LEU A 23 -45.74 -4.60 46.60
CA LEU A 23 -45.68 -3.25 46.04
C LEU A 23 -46.65 -3.05 44.88
N CYS A 24 -46.78 -4.04 44.00
CA CYS A 24 -47.77 -4.02 42.93
C CYS A 24 -49.20 -4.01 43.48
N ARG A 25 -49.49 -4.80 44.53
CA ARG A 25 -50.78 -4.79 45.23
C ARG A 25 -51.03 -3.44 45.93
N ALA A 26 -50.03 -2.90 46.62
CA ALA A 26 -50.11 -1.59 47.26
C ALA A 26 -50.40 -0.48 46.23
N ALA A 27 -49.85 -0.60 45.02
CA ALA A 27 -50.07 0.34 43.93
C ALA A 27 -51.54 0.43 43.48
N GLN A 28 -52.35 -0.60 43.76
CA GLN A 28 -53.78 -0.66 43.41
C GLN A 28 -54.69 -0.04 44.49
N VAL A 29 -54.16 0.29 45.67
CA VAL A 29 -54.96 0.76 46.81
C VAL A 29 -55.49 2.18 46.58
N CYS A 30 -54.63 3.12 46.18
CA CYS A 30 -55.00 4.51 45.88
C CYS A 30 -53.90 5.24 45.11
N LYS A 31 -54.19 6.43 44.57
CA LYS A 31 -53.22 7.24 43.81
C LYS A 31 -51.93 7.53 44.59
N ARG A 32 -52.03 7.86 45.88
CA ARG A 32 -50.86 8.13 46.73
C ARG A 32 -49.95 6.89 46.84
N PHE A 33 -50.54 5.73 47.12
CA PHE A 33 -49.79 4.49 47.23
C PHE A 33 -49.22 4.05 45.88
N ASN A 34 -49.95 4.30 44.78
CA ASN A 34 -49.45 4.08 43.43
C ASN A 34 -48.16 4.87 43.16
N VAL A 35 -48.10 6.16 43.52
CA VAL A 35 -46.89 6.95 43.32
C VAL A 35 -45.74 6.42 44.19
N LEU A 36 -45.99 6.24 45.50
CA LEU A 36 -44.95 5.82 46.45
C LEU A 36 -44.42 4.40 46.21
N SER A 37 -45.27 3.46 45.79
CA SER A 37 -44.84 2.08 45.50
C SER A 37 -44.17 1.91 44.14
N ASN A 38 -44.23 2.93 43.27
CA ASN A 38 -43.52 2.98 41.99
C ASN A 38 -42.24 3.81 42.06
N ASP A 39 -41.78 4.18 43.25
CA ASP A 39 -40.57 5.00 43.41
C ASP A 39 -39.29 4.30 42.87
N PRO A 40 -38.46 4.99 42.07
CA PRO A 40 -37.24 4.43 41.52
C PRO A 40 -36.21 3.95 42.55
N VAL A 41 -36.09 4.61 43.70
CA VAL A 41 -35.12 4.22 44.74
C VAL A 41 -35.55 2.91 45.39
N LEU A 42 -36.84 2.75 45.66
CA LEU A 42 -37.40 1.51 46.19
C LEU A 42 -37.16 0.32 45.24
N TRP A 43 -37.49 0.50 43.96
CA TRP A 43 -37.30 -0.54 42.94
C TRP A 43 -35.82 -0.80 42.67
N LYS A 44 -34.95 0.21 42.74
CA LYS A 44 -33.50 0.03 42.66
C LYS A 44 -32.98 -0.93 43.73
N TYR A 45 -33.36 -0.73 45.00
CA TYR A 45 -32.91 -1.60 46.09
C TYR A 45 -33.39 -3.05 45.89
N LEU A 46 -34.67 -3.23 45.54
CA LEU A 46 -35.23 -4.56 45.27
C LEU A 46 -34.57 -5.25 44.08
N TYR A 47 -34.30 -4.49 43.03
CA TYR A 47 -33.64 -4.98 41.82
C TYR A 47 -32.20 -5.41 42.11
N GLN A 48 -31.45 -4.56 42.82
CA GLN A 48 -30.07 -4.85 43.22
C GLN A 48 -29.95 -6.05 44.16
N GLU A 49 -30.95 -6.28 45.02
CA GLU A 49 -30.99 -7.46 45.90
C GLU A 49 -31.07 -8.77 45.12
N ILE A 50 -31.76 -8.77 43.98
CA ILE A 50 -32.01 -9.99 43.17
C ILE A 50 -30.99 -10.18 42.07
N PHE A 51 -30.70 -9.13 41.30
CA PHE A 51 -29.88 -9.23 40.10
C PHE A 51 -28.48 -8.65 40.29
N GLU A 52 -28.21 -8.02 41.43
CA GLU A 52 -26.90 -7.44 41.78
C GLU A 52 -26.35 -6.36 40.83
N TYR A 53 -27.09 -6.00 39.77
CA TYR A 53 -26.68 -5.00 38.79
C TYR A 53 -26.74 -3.58 39.36
N THR A 54 -25.69 -2.81 39.12
CA THR A 54 -25.59 -1.37 39.46
C THR A 54 -26.28 -0.45 38.45
N ILE A 55 -26.62 -0.99 37.27
CA ILE A 55 -27.31 -0.31 36.17
C ILE A 55 -28.42 -1.25 35.67
N PRO A 56 -29.66 -0.77 35.43
CA PRO A 56 -30.75 -1.60 34.91
C PRO A 56 -30.35 -2.34 33.63
N MET A 57 -30.53 -3.66 33.62
CA MET A 57 -30.33 -4.53 32.46
C MET A 57 -31.66 -4.69 31.71
N MET A 58 -31.74 -4.17 30.50
CA MET A 58 -32.95 -4.24 29.67
C MET A 58 -32.89 -5.44 28.73
N ASN A 59 -34.04 -6.08 28.52
CA ASN A 59 -34.26 -7.16 27.58
C ASN A 59 -35.56 -6.92 26.78
N PRO A 60 -35.60 -5.90 25.90
CA PRO A 60 -36.82 -5.52 25.18
C PRO A 60 -37.25 -6.52 24.10
N GLU A 61 -36.31 -7.33 23.59
CA GLU A 61 -36.52 -8.34 22.56
C GLU A 61 -35.74 -9.61 22.96
N PRO A 62 -36.18 -10.82 22.58
CA PRO A 62 -35.43 -12.04 22.87
C PRO A 62 -33.94 -11.92 22.51
N ASN A 63 -33.06 -12.31 23.44
CA ASN A 63 -31.61 -12.30 23.26
C ASN A 63 -30.98 -10.91 23.02
N LYS A 64 -31.64 -9.82 23.45
CA LYS A 64 -31.12 -8.45 23.34
C LYS A 64 -30.95 -7.80 24.70
N PHE A 65 -29.78 -7.96 25.29
CA PHE A 65 -29.45 -7.42 26.60
C PHE A 65 -28.57 -6.17 26.51
N HIS A 66 -28.98 -5.11 27.20
CA HIS A 66 -28.16 -3.89 27.30
C HIS A 66 -28.43 -3.14 28.60
N GLN A 67 -27.39 -2.50 29.13
CA GLN A 67 -27.51 -1.66 30.32
C GLN A 67 -27.96 -0.24 29.94
N VAL A 68 -28.98 0.29 30.62
CA VAL A 68 -29.48 1.65 30.39
C VAL A 68 -29.27 2.51 31.63
N SER A 69 -28.54 3.62 31.48
CA SER A 69 -28.41 4.60 32.56
C SER A 69 -29.79 5.14 32.95
N PRO A 70 -30.15 5.17 34.25
CA PRO A 70 -31.45 5.69 34.67
C PRO A 70 -31.75 7.13 34.22
N GLU A 71 -30.71 7.94 33.99
CA GLU A 71 -30.84 9.33 33.53
C GLU A 71 -31.25 9.44 32.05
N ASN A 72 -30.97 8.39 31.26
CA ASN A 72 -31.22 8.35 29.81
C ASN A 72 -32.45 7.52 29.45
N TYR A 73 -33.29 7.18 30.44
CA TYR A 73 -34.46 6.34 30.24
C TYR A 73 -35.73 7.19 30.05
N ASP A 74 -36.45 6.95 28.95
CA ASP A 74 -37.67 7.71 28.60
C ASP A 74 -38.90 7.33 29.46
N GLY A 75 -38.85 6.19 30.15
CA GLY A 75 -39.96 5.69 30.98
C GLY A 75 -39.95 6.20 32.42
N ALA A 76 -40.99 5.86 33.18
CA ALA A 76 -41.18 6.38 34.55
C ALA A 76 -40.25 5.73 35.59
N ASN A 77 -39.93 4.44 35.44
CA ASN A 77 -39.08 3.74 36.40
C ASN A 77 -38.29 2.60 35.71
N PRO A 78 -37.02 2.84 35.33
CA PRO A 78 -36.22 1.86 34.59
C PRO A 78 -35.96 0.57 35.38
N TRP A 79 -35.82 0.68 36.71
CA TRP A 79 -35.60 -0.47 37.58
C TRP A 79 -36.79 -1.40 37.58
N LYS A 80 -38.00 -0.84 37.69
CA LYS A 80 -39.24 -1.60 37.64
C LYS A 80 -39.47 -2.22 36.27
N ASP A 81 -39.26 -1.45 35.20
CA ASP A 81 -39.51 -1.92 33.83
C ASP A 81 -38.53 -3.04 33.45
N SER A 82 -37.26 -2.93 33.84
CA SER A 82 -36.28 -4.00 33.74
C SER A 82 -36.68 -5.22 34.58
N PHE A 83 -37.07 -5.01 35.84
CA PHE A 83 -37.50 -6.09 36.73
C PHE A 83 -38.61 -6.94 36.09
N VAL A 84 -39.60 -6.31 35.47
CA VAL A 84 -40.72 -6.99 34.81
C VAL A 84 -40.23 -7.90 33.67
N GLN A 85 -39.24 -7.47 32.90
CA GLN A 85 -38.68 -8.24 31.79
C GLN A 85 -37.88 -9.47 32.27
N LEU A 86 -37.21 -9.35 33.41
CA LEU A 86 -36.29 -10.35 33.95
C LEU A 86 -36.92 -11.30 34.98
N TYR A 87 -38.11 -10.97 35.51
CA TYR A 87 -38.69 -11.61 36.69
C TYR A 87 -38.86 -13.14 36.63
N ARG A 88 -39.01 -13.71 35.42
CA ARG A 88 -39.28 -15.15 35.25
C ARG A 88 -38.04 -16.03 35.20
N GLY A 89 -36.85 -15.43 35.16
CA GLY A 89 -35.61 -16.20 35.12
C GLY A 89 -35.31 -16.91 36.43
N VAL A 90 -34.50 -17.97 36.32
CA VAL A 90 -33.97 -18.71 37.46
C VAL A 90 -32.57 -18.22 37.80
N HIS A 91 -32.11 -18.45 39.03
CA HIS A 91 -30.85 -17.91 39.52
C HIS A 91 -29.88 -19.03 39.94
N VAL A 92 -28.65 -18.98 39.46
CA VAL A 92 -27.57 -19.86 39.91
C VAL A 92 -26.73 -19.09 40.94
N ARG A 93 -26.81 -19.49 42.20
CA ARG A 93 -26.14 -18.80 43.32
C ARG A 93 -25.69 -19.82 44.38
N PRO A 94 -24.47 -20.38 44.24
CA PRO A 94 -23.97 -21.41 45.14
C PRO A 94 -23.99 -20.98 46.62
N GLY A 95 -24.37 -21.89 47.52
CA GLY A 95 -24.43 -21.69 48.97
C GLY A 95 -25.54 -20.76 49.45
N TYR A 96 -26.36 -20.21 48.54
CA TYR A 96 -27.41 -19.27 48.90
C TYR A 96 -28.54 -19.97 49.67
N MET A 97 -28.97 -21.16 49.23
CA MET A 97 -30.03 -21.92 49.92
C MET A 97 -29.60 -22.41 51.33
N GLU A 98 -28.33 -22.75 51.52
CA GLU A 98 -27.79 -23.10 52.84
C GLU A 98 -27.73 -21.88 53.76
N SER A 99 -27.36 -20.71 53.23
CA SER A 99 -27.33 -19.46 53.99
C SER A 99 -28.72 -19.05 54.52
N TYR A 100 -29.78 -19.35 53.76
CA TYR A 100 -31.18 -19.18 54.17
C TYR A 100 -31.60 -20.09 55.31
N SER A 101 -31.14 -21.35 55.29
CA SER A 101 -31.55 -22.36 56.28
C SER A 101 -30.78 -22.26 57.59
N SER A 102 -29.72 -21.45 57.64
CA SER A 102 -28.99 -21.10 58.85
C SER A 102 -29.68 -19.97 59.64
N ASN A 103 -29.94 -20.16 60.95
CA ASN A 103 -30.51 -19.14 61.85
C ASN A 103 -29.51 -18.00 62.18
N SER A 104 -28.96 -17.32 61.18
CA SER A 104 -28.06 -16.18 61.31
C SER A 104 -28.82 -14.84 61.12
N ASP A 105 -28.30 -13.72 61.64
CA ASP A 105 -28.86 -12.37 61.40
C ASP A 105 -29.00 -12.03 59.90
N THR A 106 -28.24 -12.72 59.05
CA THR A 106 -28.30 -12.69 57.58
C THR A 106 -29.58 -13.32 57.02
N ALA A 107 -30.08 -14.41 57.61
CA ALA A 107 -31.33 -15.07 57.18
C ALA A 107 -32.57 -14.21 57.45
N ILE A 108 -32.52 -13.26 58.40
CA ILE A 108 -33.60 -12.30 58.65
C ILE A 108 -33.75 -11.29 57.50
N ARG A 109 -32.65 -11.03 56.76
CA ARG A 109 -32.66 -10.10 55.61
C ARG A 109 -33.09 -10.77 54.31
N LEU A 110 -32.76 -12.04 54.15
CA LEU A 110 -33.08 -12.82 52.97
C LEU A 110 -34.52 -13.35 53.09
N ARG A 111 -35.45 -12.75 52.36
CA ARG A 111 -36.86 -13.19 52.37
C ARG A 111 -37.10 -14.26 51.30
N PRO A 112 -37.69 -15.42 51.65
CA PRO A 112 -38.06 -16.41 50.65
C PRO A 112 -39.06 -15.77 49.69
N ARG A 113 -38.72 -15.78 48.40
CA ARG A 113 -39.59 -15.30 47.32
C ARG A 113 -40.16 -16.54 46.67
N ASP A 114 -41.44 -16.83 46.93
CA ASP A 114 -42.13 -18.06 46.48
C ASP A 114 -42.03 -18.33 44.96
N ASN A 115 -41.67 -17.33 44.17
CA ASN A 115 -41.64 -17.36 42.72
C ASN A 115 -40.25 -17.27 42.08
N ILE A 116 -39.18 -17.11 42.86
CA ILE A 116 -37.81 -17.09 42.31
C ILE A 116 -37.11 -18.36 42.74
N GLN A 117 -36.65 -19.14 41.75
CA GLN A 117 -35.94 -20.38 41.98
C GLN A 117 -34.43 -20.16 41.97
N TYR A 118 -33.75 -20.85 42.88
CA TYR A 118 -32.30 -20.80 43.05
C TYR A 118 -31.72 -22.20 42.87
N TYR A 119 -30.61 -22.27 42.15
CA TYR A 119 -29.86 -23.49 41.87
C TYR A 119 -28.41 -23.34 42.36
N GLU A 120 -27.80 -24.46 42.72
CA GLU A 120 -26.39 -24.51 43.14
C GLU A 120 -25.44 -24.51 41.94
N THR A 121 -25.84 -25.13 40.83
CA THR A 121 -25.01 -25.26 39.61
C THR A 121 -25.76 -24.75 38.37
N ILE A 122 -25.01 -24.41 37.31
CA ILE A 122 -25.57 -24.04 36.01
C ILE A 122 -26.26 -25.26 35.37
N VAL A 123 -25.68 -26.45 35.52
CA VAL A 123 -26.25 -27.72 35.02
C VAL A 123 -27.61 -28.03 35.64
N ASP A 124 -27.79 -27.82 36.95
CA ASP A 124 -29.08 -28.02 37.60
C ASP A 124 -30.12 -27.02 37.10
N ALA A 125 -29.71 -25.77 36.87
CA ALA A 125 -30.59 -24.74 36.31
C ALA A 125 -31.01 -25.05 34.87
N LEU A 126 -30.12 -25.59 34.04
CA LEU A 126 -30.46 -26.04 32.68
C LEU A 126 -31.55 -27.11 32.71
N SER A 127 -31.41 -28.13 33.57
CA SER A 127 -32.43 -29.17 33.76
C SER A 127 -33.77 -28.57 34.24
N GLY A 128 -33.71 -27.65 35.22
CA GLY A 128 -34.90 -27.01 35.78
C GLY A 128 -35.68 -26.13 34.79
N VAL A 129 -34.98 -25.44 33.89
CA VAL A 129 -35.60 -24.60 32.87
C VAL A 129 -36.30 -25.43 31.78
N VAL A 130 -35.78 -26.62 31.46
CA VAL A 130 -36.44 -27.55 30.51
C VAL A 130 -37.74 -28.11 31.10
N GLU A 131 -37.75 -28.40 32.40
CA GLU A 131 -38.91 -28.99 33.08
C GLU A 131 -40.01 -27.97 33.46
N GLY A 132 -39.69 -26.67 33.52
CA GLY A 132 -40.58 -25.61 34.01
C GLY A 132 -40.96 -24.53 32.98
N ASP A 133 -41.88 -23.64 33.35
CA ASP A 133 -42.35 -22.50 32.53
C ASP A 133 -41.51 -21.23 32.82
N HIS A 134 -40.21 -21.27 32.52
CA HIS A 134 -39.21 -20.27 32.98
C HIS A 134 -38.74 -19.25 31.94
N ASN A 135 -39.42 -19.10 30.80
CA ASN A 135 -38.99 -18.24 29.67
C ASN A 135 -37.54 -18.49 29.17
N GLY A 136 -36.84 -19.52 29.66
CA GLY A 136 -35.50 -19.86 29.22
C GLY A 136 -34.34 -19.05 29.84
N ILE A 137 -34.55 -18.19 30.84
CA ILE A 137 -33.50 -17.27 31.35
C ILE A 137 -32.85 -17.81 32.62
N ILE A 138 -31.52 -17.92 32.61
CA ILE A 138 -30.66 -18.31 33.73
C ILE A 138 -29.73 -17.15 34.09
N PHE A 139 -29.87 -16.64 35.31
CA PHE A 139 -29.00 -15.61 35.89
C PHE A 139 -27.87 -16.26 36.68
N VAL A 140 -26.63 -16.06 36.26
CA VAL A 140 -25.45 -16.60 36.94
C VAL A 140 -24.83 -15.53 37.82
N HIS A 141 -24.75 -15.78 39.13
CA HIS A 141 -24.24 -14.81 40.09
C HIS A 141 -22.70 -14.75 40.13
N PRO A 142 -22.11 -13.67 40.65
CA PRO A 142 -20.67 -13.57 40.85
C PRO A 142 -20.11 -14.80 41.57
N GLY A 143 -19.11 -15.44 40.96
CA GLY A 143 -18.58 -16.72 41.40
C GLY A 143 -17.66 -17.33 40.35
N ILE A 144 -16.95 -18.37 40.79
CA ILE A 144 -16.16 -19.25 39.91
C ILE A 144 -16.89 -20.59 39.88
N TYR A 145 -17.33 -21.00 38.69
CA TYR A 145 -18.08 -22.21 38.42
C TYR A 145 -17.14 -23.19 37.72
N THR A 146 -16.72 -24.23 38.45
CA THR A 146 -15.62 -25.12 38.05
C THR A 146 -16.12 -26.49 37.65
N ASP A 147 -15.62 -26.99 36.51
CA ASP A 147 -15.80 -28.37 36.04
C ASP A 147 -17.27 -28.81 35.87
N GLU A 148 -18.14 -27.85 35.56
CA GLU A 148 -19.49 -28.12 35.09
C GLU A 148 -19.49 -28.47 33.60
N TRP A 149 -20.27 -29.49 33.22
CA TRP A 149 -20.42 -29.88 31.82
C TRP A 149 -21.61 -29.17 31.20
N ILE A 150 -21.37 -27.98 30.65
CA ILE A 150 -22.41 -27.13 30.07
C ILE A 150 -22.65 -27.54 28.61
N PHE A 151 -23.71 -28.30 28.41
CA PHE A 151 -24.15 -28.78 27.10
C PHE A 151 -25.50 -28.15 26.75
N ILE A 152 -25.57 -27.44 25.62
CA ILE A 152 -26.75 -26.69 25.19
C ILE A 152 -27.26 -27.27 23.88
N ASP A 153 -28.42 -27.93 23.94
CA ASP A 153 -29.14 -28.54 22.83
C ASP A 153 -30.59 -28.03 22.69
N PHE A 154 -30.95 -26.97 23.43
CA PHE A 154 -32.23 -26.27 23.33
C PHE A 154 -32.03 -24.75 23.46
N PRO A 155 -33.01 -23.92 23.04
CA PRO A 155 -32.95 -22.47 23.19
C PRO A 155 -32.90 -22.06 24.67
N VAL A 156 -31.82 -21.42 25.11
CA VAL A 156 -31.65 -20.96 26.50
C VAL A 156 -30.84 -19.65 26.55
N THR A 157 -31.19 -18.77 27.47
CA THR A 157 -30.43 -17.57 27.80
C THR A 157 -29.68 -17.79 29.10
N ILE A 158 -28.36 -17.66 29.09
CA ILE A 158 -27.50 -17.67 30.28
C ILE A 158 -26.79 -16.32 30.36
N ILE A 159 -27.02 -15.57 31.43
CA ILE A 159 -26.47 -14.22 31.58
C ILE A 159 -25.82 -14.03 32.94
N GLY A 160 -24.60 -13.49 32.92
CA GLY A 160 -23.89 -13.11 34.14
C GLY A 160 -24.59 -11.95 34.85
N THR A 161 -24.54 -11.97 36.17
CA THR A 161 -25.05 -10.91 37.04
C THR A 161 -23.94 -10.34 37.91
N GLY A 162 -24.19 -9.17 38.47
CA GLY A 162 -23.26 -8.53 39.39
C GLY A 162 -23.10 -7.02 39.17
N PRO A 163 -22.42 -6.35 40.10
CA PRO A 163 -22.08 -4.95 39.94
C PRO A 163 -21.02 -4.80 38.84
N ASP A 164 -20.93 -3.65 38.18
CA ASP A 164 -19.90 -3.18 37.21
C ASP A 164 -18.80 -4.19 36.80
N LYS A 165 -18.53 -4.31 35.48
CA LYS A 165 -17.60 -5.31 34.89
C LYS A 165 -18.01 -6.75 35.18
N ILE A 166 -19.28 -7.05 34.90
CA ILE A 166 -19.93 -8.33 35.18
C ILE A 166 -19.09 -9.53 34.68
N SER A 167 -18.56 -9.44 33.45
CA SER A 167 -17.78 -10.52 32.83
C SER A 167 -16.55 -10.95 33.63
N SER A 168 -15.96 -10.05 34.43
CA SER A 168 -14.81 -10.38 35.30
C SER A 168 -15.18 -11.04 36.63
N LYS A 169 -16.47 -11.06 36.98
CA LYS A 169 -16.99 -11.55 38.27
C LYS A 169 -17.69 -12.89 38.18
N VAL A 170 -18.21 -13.22 37.00
CA VAL A 170 -18.81 -14.52 36.69
C VAL A 170 -17.83 -15.27 35.81
N VAL A 171 -17.18 -16.29 36.36
CA VAL A 171 -16.18 -17.10 35.67
C VAL A 171 -16.69 -18.54 35.61
N VAL A 172 -16.82 -19.06 34.39
CA VAL A 172 -17.12 -20.46 34.13
C VAL A 172 -15.84 -21.11 33.60
N GLU A 173 -15.27 -22.05 34.34
CA GLU A 173 -14.02 -22.72 33.98
C GLU A 173 -14.16 -24.23 33.98
N ASN A 174 -13.41 -24.89 33.08
CA ASN A 174 -13.33 -26.34 33.02
C ASN A 174 -11.87 -26.76 32.80
N THR A 175 -11.46 -27.83 33.48
CA THR A 175 -10.08 -28.37 33.45
C THR A 175 -9.97 -29.70 32.71
N CYS A 176 -11.12 -30.33 32.46
CA CYS A 176 -11.18 -31.66 31.90
C CYS A 176 -11.79 -31.60 30.51
N GLU A 177 -13.02 -31.13 30.33
CA GLU A 177 -13.75 -31.14 29.04
C GLU A 177 -13.89 -29.74 28.43
N THR A 178 -14.42 -29.65 27.20
CA THR A 178 -14.81 -28.37 26.62
C THR A 178 -15.77 -27.64 27.56
N THR A 179 -15.50 -26.36 27.87
CA THR A 179 -16.24 -25.61 28.90
C THR A 179 -17.73 -25.41 28.56
N VAL A 180 -18.03 -25.03 27.32
CA VAL A 180 -19.40 -24.87 26.82
C VAL A 180 -19.52 -25.44 25.42
N VAL A 181 -20.50 -26.34 25.21
CA VAL A 181 -20.77 -27.00 23.93
C VAL A 181 -22.19 -26.66 23.46
N PHE A 182 -22.30 -26.13 22.25
CA PHE A 182 -23.55 -25.92 21.53
C PHE A 182 -23.74 -27.02 20.49
N THR A 183 -24.86 -27.73 20.56
CA THR A 183 -25.25 -28.75 19.59
C THR A 183 -26.60 -28.49 18.96
N GLU A 184 -26.95 -29.30 17.98
CA GLU A 184 -28.21 -29.18 17.23
C GLU A 184 -29.41 -29.03 18.18
N GLY A 185 -30.24 -28.01 17.91
CA GLY A 185 -31.36 -27.63 18.76
C GLY A 185 -31.13 -26.35 19.59
N CYS A 186 -29.88 -25.89 19.74
CA CYS A 186 -29.53 -24.65 20.46
C CYS A 186 -29.82 -23.33 19.71
N GLY A 187 -30.64 -23.36 18.66
CA GLY A 187 -31.02 -22.15 17.94
C GLY A 187 -31.62 -21.12 18.91
N GLU A 188 -31.31 -19.84 18.72
CA GLU A 188 -31.76 -18.76 19.62
C GLU A 188 -31.21 -18.83 21.06
N SER A 189 -30.20 -19.65 21.36
CA SER A 189 -29.52 -19.57 22.66
C SER A 189 -28.68 -18.29 22.77
N TYR A 190 -28.56 -17.76 23.99
CA TYR A 190 -27.78 -16.58 24.32
C TYR A 190 -26.86 -16.87 25.50
N ILE A 191 -25.58 -16.51 25.38
CA ILE A 191 -24.66 -16.42 26.52
C ILE A 191 -24.09 -15.01 26.57
N GLY A 192 -24.16 -14.36 27.72
CA GLY A 192 -23.59 -13.03 27.85
C GLY A 192 -23.07 -12.62 29.22
N TYR A 193 -22.21 -11.61 29.22
CA TYR A 193 -21.69 -10.95 30.42
C TYR A 193 -20.94 -11.89 31.38
N MET A 194 -20.13 -12.82 30.88
CA MET A 194 -19.33 -13.73 31.71
C MET A 194 -17.96 -14.02 31.10
N THR A 195 -17.04 -14.56 31.90
CA THR A 195 -15.81 -15.17 31.40
C THR A 195 -16.04 -16.66 31.23
N VAL A 196 -15.73 -17.20 30.06
CA VAL A 196 -15.62 -18.64 29.81
C VAL A 196 -14.14 -18.96 29.67
N TRP A 197 -13.66 -19.95 30.42
CA TRP A 197 -12.25 -20.33 30.46
C TRP A 197 -12.08 -21.85 30.33
N PHE A 198 -11.18 -22.28 29.46
CA PHE A 198 -10.65 -23.65 29.47
C PHE A 198 -9.23 -23.68 30.03
N LEU A 199 -9.04 -24.38 31.15
CA LEU A 199 -7.78 -24.47 31.89
C LEU A 199 -7.37 -25.94 32.07
N PRO A 200 -6.99 -26.65 31.00
CA PRO A 200 -6.67 -28.08 31.08
C PRO A 200 -5.53 -28.38 32.07
N GLU A 201 -5.67 -29.47 32.83
CA GLU A 201 -4.61 -29.93 33.76
C GLU A 201 -3.28 -30.20 33.02
N ASP A 202 -3.37 -30.83 31.84
CA ASP A 202 -2.27 -30.95 30.87
C ASP A 202 -2.61 -30.12 29.62
N PRO A 203 -1.95 -28.96 29.42
CA PRO A 203 -2.11 -28.15 28.23
C PRO A 203 -1.91 -28.89 26.91
N ASN A 204 -1.11 -29.97 26.92
CA ASN A 204 -0.72 -30.74 25.73
C ASN A 204 -1.55 -32.01 25.51
N ALA A 205 -2.62 -32.21 26.28
CA ALA A 205 -3.48 -33.38 26.13
C ALA A 205 -3.97 -33.52 24.68
N PRO A 206 -3.89 -34.71 24.06
CA PRO A 206 -4.10 -34.89 22.62
C PRO A 206 -5.56 -34.76 22.16
N HIS A 207 -6.50 -34.60 23.10
CA HIS A 207 -7.91 -34.44 22.77
C HIS A 207 -8.21 -32.99 22.38
N HIS A 208 -8.84 -32.79 21.23
CA HIS A 208 -9.30 -31.48 20.79
C HIS A 208 -10.49 -31.04 21.66
N ARG A 209 -10.19 -30.27 22.70
CA ARG A 209 -11.16 -29.63 23.60
C ARG A 209 -11.00 -28.12 23.50
N TYR A 210 -12.11 -27.41 23.62
CA TYR A 210 -12.17 -25.97 23.36
C TYR A 210 -12.67 -25.24 24.61
N CYS A 211 -12.64 -23.90 24.58
CA CYS A 211 -13.38 -23.13 25.57
C CYS A 211 -14.86 -23.02 25.17
N LEU A 212 -15.12 -22.72 23.89
CA LEU A 212 -16.45 -22.70 23.29
C LEU A 212 -16.46 -23.54 22.02
N GLU A 213 -17.40 -24.47 21.93
CA GLU A 213 -17.62 -25.31 20.75
C GLU A 213 -19.01 -25.07 20.17
N ILE A 214 -19.07 -24.71 18.89
CA ILE A 214 -20.30 -24.51 18.12
C ILE A 214 -20.31 -25.55 16.99
N GLY A 215 -21.18 -26.54 17.13
CA GLY A 215 -21.37 -27.61 16.15
C GLY A 215 -22.27 -27.23 14.97
N SER A 216 -22.51 -28.21 14.10
CA SER A 216 -23.42 -28.09 12.95
C SER A 216 -24.82 -27.63 13.34
N ASN A 217 -25.48 -26.88 12.46
CA ASN A 217 -26.86 -26.37 12.65
C ASN A 217 -27.09 -25.57 13.95
N CYS A 218 -26.04 -24.96 14.49
CA CYS A 218 -26.10 -24.15 15.71
C CYS A 218 -25.98 -22.65 15.38
N SER A 219 -26.83 -21.81 16.00
CA SER A 219 -26.81 -20.36 15.81
C SER A 219 -26.92 -19.56 17.13
N PRO A 220 -26.08 -19.85 18.13
CA PRO A 220 -26.11 -19.13 19.41
C PRO A 220 -25.63 -17.68 19.25
N THR A 221 -26.07 -16.82 20.16
CA THR A 221 -25.54 -15.46 20.34
C THR A 221 -24.63 -15.41 21.57
N ILE A 222 -23.41 -14.95 21.39
CA ILE A 222 -22.42 -14.75 22.45
C ILE A 222 -22.14 -13.25 22.53
N ASP A 223 -22.38 -12.62 23.68
CA ASP A 223 -22.34 -11.16 23.80
C ASP A 223 -21.70 -10.66 25.09
N HIS A 224 -20.80 -9.68 25.01
CA HIS A 224 -20.07 -9.14 26.18
C HIS A 224 -19.32 -10.20 27.03
N CYS A 225 -18.89 -11.29 26.39
CA CYS A 225 -18.14 -12.37 27.04
C CYS A 225 -16.63 -12.19 26.90
N MET A 226 -15.88 -12.78 27.84
CA MET A 226 -14.43 -12.97 27.73
C MET A 226 -14.14 -14.46 27.56
N VAL A 227 -13.32 -14.82 26.56
CA VAL A 227 -12.96 -16.20 26.24
C VAL A 227 -11.46 -16.38 26.37
N ARG A 228 -11.03 -17.37 27.16
CA ARG A 228 -9.62 -17.70 27.40
C ARG A 228 -9.38 -19.21 27.36
N SER A 229 -8.20 -19.63 26.91
CA SER A 229 -7.82 -21.04 26.88
C SER A 229 -6.31 -21.23 27.05
N THR A 230 -5.87 -22.04 28.02
CA THR A 230 -4.45 -22.41 28.16
C THR A 230 -4.09 -23.69 27.40
N SER A 231 -5.03 -24.28 26.67
CA SER A 231 -4.75 -25.44 25.82
C SER A 231 -3.77 -25.09 24.71
N THR A 232 -2.76 -25.95 24.49
CA THR A 232 -1.84 -25.85 23.35
C THR A 232 -2.32 -26.67 22.15
N VAL A 233 -3.44 -27.41 22.27
CA VAL A 233 -3.94 -28.33 21.24
C VAL A 233 -5.27 -27.86 20.62
N GLY A 234 -6.22 -27.42 21.44
CA GLY A 234 -7.51 -26.91 20.98
C GLY A 234 -7.57 -25.38 20.91
N SER A 235 -8.34 -24.84 19.97
CA SER A 235 -8.60 -23.40 19.89
C SER A 235 -9.46 -22.91 21.06
N ALA A 236 -9.48 -21.59 21.29
CA ALA A 236 -10.37 -21.03 22.30
C ALA A 236 -11.84 -21.16 21.87
N VAL A 237 -12.16 -20.72 20.66
CA VAL A 237 -13.47 -20.89 20.03
C VAL A 237 -13.34 -21.80 18.82
N SER A 238 -14.23 -22.78 18.70
CA SER A 238 -14.38 -23.63 17.52
C SER A 238 -15.79 -23.49 16.94
N CYS A 239 -15.88 -23.06 15.68
CA CYS A 239 -17.11 -23.01 14.89
C CYS A 239 -16.93 -23.94 13.69
N ALA A 240 -17.52 -25.13 13.75
CA ALA A 240 -17.29 -26.14 12.72
C ALA A 240 -18.57 -26.91 12.36
N GLY A 241 -18.74 -27.13 11.06
CA GLY A 241 -19.85 -27.91 10.52
C GLY A 241 -20.84 -27.08 9.71
N GLU A 242 -21.56 -27.78 8.84
CA GLU A 242 -22.59 -27.18 8.01
C GLU A 242 -23.72 -26.60 8.86
N GLY A 243 -24.16 -25.39 8.54
CA GLY A 243 -25.21 -24.70 9.29
C GLY A 243 -24.77 -24.08 10.63
N ALA A 244 -23.51 -24.24 11.04
CA ALA A 244 -22.95 -23.48 12.17
C ALA A 244 -22.90 -21.99 11.79
N ASN A 245 -23.70 -21.16 12.45
CA ASN A 245 -23.82 -19.72 12.14
C ASN A 245 -24.04 -18.91 13.43
N PRO A 246 -23.05 -18.86 14.33
CA PRO A 246 -23.17 -18.11 15.58
C PRO A 246 -23.06 -16.60 15.36
N THR A 247 -23.53 -15.83 16.32
CA THR A 247 -23.31 -14.37 16.39
C THR A 247 -22.47 -14.04 17.62
N PHE A 248 -21.33 -13.40 17.42
CA PHE A 248 -20.46 -12.89 18.47
C PHE A 248 -20.45 -11.36 18.42
N THR A 249 -20.82 -10.71 19.53
CA THR A 249 -20.81 -9.24 19.66
C THR A 249 -20.10 -8.79 20.93
N HIS A 250 -19.20 -7.82 20.85
CA HIS A 250 -18.47 -7.31 22.03
C HIS A 250 -17.74 -8.40 22.82
N VAL A 251 -17.24 -9.44 22.13
CA VAL A 251 -16.53 -10.56 22.75
C VAL A 251 -15.02 -10.30 22.70
N THR A 252 -14.35 -10.54 23.82
CA THR A 252 -12.88 -10.53 23.89
C THR A 252 -12.35 -11.96 23.90
N ILE A 253 -11.62 -12.36 22.86
CA ILE A 253 -10.93 -13.67 22.77
C ILE A 253 -9.43 -13.42 22.96
N SER A 254 -8.90 -13.77 24.14
CA SER A 254 -7.59 -13.30 24.55
C SER A 254 -6.77 -14.34 25.30
N ASP A 255 -5.45 -14.11 25.31
CA ASP A 255 -4.50 -14.85 26.16
C ASP A 255 -4.58 -16.38 25.96
N CYS A 256 -4.76 -16.82 24.72
CA CYS A 256 -4.89 -18.24 24.40
C CYS A 256 -3.57 -18.88 23.93
N GLU A 257 -3.27 -20.10 24.37
CA GLU A 257 -2.05 -20.84 23.98
C GLU A 257 -2.15 -21.57 22.62
N ASN A 258 -3.24 -21.37 21.89
CA ASN A 258 -3.46 -21.85 20.52
C ASN A 258 -4.14 -20.74 19.68
N VAL A 259 -4.97 -21.11 18.71
CA VAL A 259 -5.77 -20.22 17.86
C VAL A 259 -6.90 -19.62 18.69
N GLY A 260 -7.14 -18.32 18.53
CA GLY A 260 -8.26 -17.64 19.19
C GLY A 260 -9.60 -18.13 18.65
N LEU A 261 -9.86 -17.86 17.36
CA LEU A 261 -11.11 -18.20 16.68
C LEU A 261 -10.86 -19.14 15.50
N TYR A 262 -11.36 -20.37 15.59
CA TYR A 262 -11.25 -21.39 14.55
C TYR A 262 -12.59 -21.60 13.85
N ILE A 263 -12.64 -21.38 12.53
CA ILE A 263 -13.86 -21.48 11.72
C ILE A 263 -13.59 -22.41 10.53
N ALA A 264 -14.34 -23.51 10.44
CA ALA A 264 -14.06 -24.58 9.50
C ALA A 264 -15.32 -25.30 8.98
N ASP A 265 -15.14 -26.14 7.97
CA ASP A 265 -16.11 -27.13 7.50
C ASP A 265 -17.48 -26.54 7.16
N LEU A 266 -17.48 -25.59 6.21
CA LEU A 266 -18.66 -24.84 5.74
C LEU A 266 -19.32 -23.94 6.79
N ALA A 267 -18.74 -23.80 7.99
CA ALA A 267 -19.27 -22.90 9.00
C ALA A 267 -19.30 -21.44 8.51
N GLU A 268 -20.36 -20.76 8.93
CA GLU A 268 -20.60 -19.34 8.76
C GLU A 268 -20.48 -18.66 10.14
N GLY A 269 -21.11 -17.51 10.32
CA GLY A 269 -21.11 -16.77 11.57
C GLY A 269 -20.84 -15.29 11.37
N LEU A 270 -21.39 -14.49 12.27
CA LEU A 270 -21.19 -13.04 12.35
C LEU A 270 -20.37 -12.71 13.59
N PHE A 271 -19.22 -12.07 13.41
CA PHE A 271 -18.35 -11.60 14.48
C PHE A 271 -18.22 -10.09 14.34
N GLU A 272 -18.79 -9.34 15.28
CA GLU A 272 -18.94 -7.90 15.16
C GLU A 272 -18.49 -7.20 16.45
N ASP A 273 -17.65 -6.16 16.31
CA ASP A 273 -17.11 -5.40 17.45
C ASP A 273 -16.38 -6.28 18.50
N CYS A 274 -15.68 -7.33 18.04
CA CYS A 274 -14.89 -8.22 18.89
C CYS A 274 -13.41 -7.82 18.98
N GLU A 275 -12.76 -8.15 20.09
CA GLU A 275 -11.33 -7.94 20.34
C GLU A 275 -10.64 -9.31 20.42
N ILE A 276 -9.61 -9.54 19.59
CA ILE A 276 -8.93 -10.83 19.47
C ILE A 276 -7.42 -10.60 19.59
N HIS A 277 -6.82 -10.96 20.72
CA HIS A 277 -5.43 -10.58 21.00
C HIS A 277 -4.65 -11.54 21.88
N ASN A 278 -3.31 -11.37 21.93
CA ASN A 278 -2.39 -12.17 22.75
C ASN A 278 -2.44 -13.70 22.54
N ASN A 279 -2.91 -14.15 21.39
CA ASN A 279 -3.00 -15.59 21.08
C ASN A 279 -1.65 -16.14 20.60
N ALA A 280 -1.32 -17.38 20.95
CA ALA A 280 -0.02 -18.00 20.65
C ALA A 280 0.15 -18.34 19.17
N LEU A 281 -0.92 -18.86 18.55
CA LEU A 281 -1.00 -19.07 17.11
C LEU A 281 -1.82 -17.93 16.50
N ALA A 282 -2.51 -18.18 15.38
CA ALA A 282 -3.22 -17.09 14.72
C ALA A 282 -4.42 -16.61 15.55
N GLY A 283 -4.75 -15.33 15.40
CA GLY A 283 -5.97 -14.77 15.99
C GLY A 283 -7.21 -15.45 15.42
N ILE A 284 -7.29 -15.58 14.09
CA ILE A 284 -8.42 -16.18 13.38
C ILE A 284 -7.95 -17.18 12.33
N TRP A 285 -8.51 -18.39 12.32
CA TRP A 285 -8.39 -19.38 11.23
C TRP A 285 -9.70 -19.54 10.48
N VAL A 286 -9.63 -19.47 9.15
CA VAL A 286 -10.76 -19.76 8.25
C VAL A 286 -10.34 -20.79 7.23
N LYS A 287 -10.95 -21.98 7.25
CA LYS A 287 -10.59 -23.07 6.33
C LYS A 287 -11.78 -23.90 5.87
N ASN A 288 -11.54 -24.86 4.98
CA ASN A 288 -12.51 -25.87 4.56
C ASN A 288 -13.86 -25.25 4.14
N TYR A 289 -13.81 -24.31 3.20
CA TYR A 289 -15.00 -23.65 2.64
C TYR A 289 -15.82 -22.79 3.61
N ALA A 290 -15.32 -22.53 4.83
CA ALA A 290 -15.95 -21.62 5.79
C ALA A 290 -16.06 -20.18 5.25
N LYS A 291 -17.13 -19.48 5.65
CA LYS A 291 -17.52 -18.16 5.13
C LYS A 291 -17.98 -17.18 6.24
N PRO A 292 -17.16 -16.94 7.26
CA PRO A 292 -17.53 -16.01 8.32
C PRO A 292 -17.62 -14.58 7.82
N ILE A 293 -18.45 -13.77 8.48
CA ILE A 293 -18.51 -12.31 8.34
C ILE A 293 -17.89 -11.71 9.60
N ILE A 294 -16.78 -10.98 9.43
CA ILE A 294 -16.02 -10.38 10.53
C ILE A 294 -16.00 -8.86 10.31
N ARG A 295 -16.63 -8.10 11.21
CA ARG A 295 -16.84 -6.65 11.04
C ARG A 295 -16.38 -5.87 12.25
N ARG A 296 -15.62 -4.80 12.01
CA ARG A 296 -15.21 -3.85 13.06
C ARG A 296 -14.48 -4.53 14.24
N CYS A 297 -13.83 -5.66 13.96
CA CYS A 297 -13.07 -6.38 14.95
C CYS A 297 -11.63 -5.85 15.01
N HIS A 298 -11.04 -5.98 16.19
CA HIS A 298 -9.66 -5.58 16.47
C HIS A 298 -8.81 -6.84 16.71
N ILE A 299 -7.85 -7.11 15.82
CA ILE A 299 -7.00 -8.32 15.86
C ILE A 299 -5.54 -7.94 16.05
N HIS A 300 -5.00 -8.13 17.25
CA HIS A 300 -3.70 -7.57 17.57
C HIS A 300 -2.84 -8.34 18.57
N ASP A 301 -1.56 -7.98 18.65
CA ASP A 301 -0.60 -8.49 19.64
C ASP A 301 -0.51 -10.03 19.68
N GLY A 302 -0.85 -10.70 18.58
CA GLY A 302 -0.70 -12.14 18.42
C GLY A 302 0.76 -12.54 18.25
N ARG A 303 1.13 -13.72 18.79
CA ARG A 303 2.47 -14.30 18.66
C ARG A 303 2.72 -14.97 17.30
N ASP A 304 1.73 -14.96 16.41
CA ASP A 304 1.78 -15.49 15.04
C ASP A 304 1.05 -14.54 14.04
N VAL A 305 0.41 -15.08 13.00
CA VAL A 305 -0.41 -14.34 12.02
C VAL A 305 -1.69 -13.79 12.65
N GLY A 306 -2.14 -12.58 12.29
CA GLY A 306 -3.44 -12.07 12.75
C GLY A 306 -4.61 -12.90 12.25
N VAL A 307 -4.76 -13.01 10.92
CA VAL A 307 -5.79 -13.79 10.24
C VAL A 307 -5.16 -14.74 9.24
N PHE A 308 -5.49 -16.03 9.32
CA PHE A 308 -5.02 -17.04 8.39
C PHE A 308 -6.17 -17.75 7.69
N THR A 309 -6.21 -17.61 6.36
CA THR A 309 -7.22 -18.26 5.50
C THR A 309 -6.56 -19.30 4.59
N PHE A 310 -7.05 -20.54 4.60
CA PHE A 310 -6.45 -21.64 3.86
C PHE A 310 -7.47 -22.71 3.46
N ASP A 311 -7.08 -23.70 2.67
CA ASP A 311 -7.92 -24.83 2.21
C ASP A 311 -9.32 -24.39 1.74
N ASN A 312 -9.36 -23.42 0.82
CA ASN A 312 -10.58 -22.82 0.26
C ASN A 312 -11.47 -22.06 1.29
N GLY A 313 -10.92 -21.42 2.32
CA GLY A 313 -11.67 -20.46 3.15
C GLY A 313 -12.04 -19.16 2.39
N TYR A 314 -13.23 -18.60 2.65
CA TYR A 314 -13.80 -17.45 1.91
C TYR A 314 -14.23 -16.25 2.80
N GLY A 315 -13.75 -16.15 4.04
CA GLY A 315 -14.22 -15.15 5.00
C GLY A 315 -14.30 -13.71 4.46
N TYR A 316 -15.33 -12.97 4.89
CA TYR A 316 -15.56 -11.58 4.57
C TYR A 316 -15.17 -10.69 5.76
N PHE A 317 -14.19 -9.80 5.56
CA PHE A 317 -13.64 -8.92 6.58
C PHE A 317 -13.94 -7.47 6.19
N GLU A 318 -14.60 -6.72 7.08
CA GLU A 318 -14.94 -5.32 6.83
C GLU A 318 -14.60 -4.42 8.02
N LYS A 319 -13.87 -3.34 7.77
CA LYS A 319 -13.52 -2.32 8.78
C LYS A 319 -12.80 -2.89 10.00
N CYS A 320 -12.06 -3.99 9.84
CA CYS A 320 -11.23 -4.54 10.92
C CYS A 320 -9.91 -3.78 11.04
N ASP A 321 -9.37 -3.70 12.26
CA ASP A 321 -8.03 -3.21 12.53
C ASP A 321 -7.13 -4.38 12.92
N ILE A 322 -6.05 -4.62 12.16
CA ILE A 322 -5.19 -5.80 12.28
C ILE A 322 -3.74 -5.34 12.45
N HIS A 323 -3.17 -5.52 13.63
CA HIS A 323 -1.88 -4.89 13.94
C HIS A 323 -1.01 -5.54 15.00
N HIS A 324 0.28 -5.18 15.04
CA HIS A 324 1.22 -5.64 16.08
C HIS A 324 1.34 -7.17 16.22
N ASN A 325 0.89 -7.92 15.21
CA ASN A 325 1.06 -9.37 15.14
C ASN A 325 2.51 -9.71 14.76
N ARG A 326 3.04 -10.81 15.31
CA ARG A 326 4.44 -11.22 15.11
C ARG A 326 4.74 -11.64 13.67
N ILE A 327 3.77 -12.22 12.97
CA ILE A 327 3.94 -12.61 11.56
C ILE A 327 3.17 -11.63 10.67
N ALA A 328 2.35 -12.12 9.74
CA ALA A 328 1.61 -11.28 8.83
C ALA A 328 0.32 -10.81 9.50
N GLY A 329 -0.18 -9.63 9.13
CA GLY A 329 -1.53 -9.26 9.53
C GLY A 329 -2.56 -10.23 8.95
N PHE A 330 -2.37 -10.58 7.67
CA PHE A 330 -3.27 -11.45 6.94
C PHE A 330 -2.51 -12.44 6.06
N GLU A 331 -2.76 -13.75 6.20
CA GLU A 331 -2.18 -14.79 5.36
C GLU A 331 -3.26 -15.55 4.57
N VAL A 332 -2.98 -15.83 3.30
CA VAL A 332 -3.86 -16.56 2.37
C VAL A 332 -3.09 -17.66 1.67
N LYS A 333 -3.54 -18.91 1.76
CA LYS A 333 -2.92 -20.01 1.02
C LYS A 333 -3.89 -21.09 0.53
N ALA A 334 -3.39 -22.04 -0.25
CA ALA A 334 -4.09 -23.27 -0.62
C ALA A 334 -5.49 -23.04 -1.21
N GLY A 335 -5.60 -22.12 -2.18
CA GLY A 335 -6.86 -21.83 -2.88
C GLY A 335 -7.85 -20.95 -2.10
N ALA A 336 -7.54 -20.55 -0.86
CA ALA A 336 -8.37 -19.61 -0.12
C ALA A 336 -8.56 -18.29 -0.87
N ASN A 337 -9.74 -17.69 -0.70
CA ASN A 337 -10.17 -16.51 -1.44
C ASN A 337 -11.04 -15.60 -0.55
N PRO A 338 -10.46 -15.00 0.51
CA PRO A 338 -11.17 -14.08 1.38
C PRO A 338 -11.48 -12.76 0.67
N THR A 339 -12.46 -12.02 1.19
CA THR A 339 -12.76 -10.65 0.76
C THR A 339 -12.50 -9.70 1.92
N VAL A 340 -11.55 -8.79 1.76
CA VAL A 340 -11.07 -7.87 2.81
C VAL A 340 -11.27 -6.43 2.35
N VAL A 341 -12.15 -5.72 3.04
CA VAL A 341 -12.69 -4.43 2.59
C VAL A 341 -12.58 -3.37 3.68
N ARG A 342 -11.97 -2.22 3.37
CA ARG A 342 -11.86 -1.07 4.28
C ARG A 342 -11.21 -1.41 5.63
N CYS A 343 -10.34 -2.40 5.66
CA CYS A 343 -9.57 -2.77 6.84
C CYS A 343 -8.28 -1.94 6.95
N SER A 344 -7.76 -1.84 8.16
CA SER A 344 -6.46 -1.27 8.50
C SER A 344 -5.50 -2.42 8.85
N ILE A 345 -4.37 -2.55 8.15
CA ILE A 345 -3.40 -3.62 8.37
C ILE A 345 -2.02 -3.01 8.53
N HIS A 346 -1.53 -2.94 9.77
CA HIS A 346 -0.34 -2.16 10.06
C HIS A 346 0.49 -2.61 11.26
N HIS A 347 1.72 -2.10 11.36
CA HIS A 347 2.61 -2.36 12.49
C HIS A 347 2.86 -3.88 12.74
N GLY A 348 2.70 -4.73 11.72
CA GLY A 348 3.09 -6.13 11.80
C GLY A 348 4.61 -6.29 11.73
N GLN A 349 5.16 -7.29 12.43
CA GLN A 349 6.61 -7.52 12.44
C GLN A 349 7.13 -8.21 11.16
N THR A 350 6.23 -8.62 10.24
CA THR A 350 6.59 -9.08 8.89
C THR A 350 5.82 -8.32 7.81
N GLY A 351 5.30 -8.99 6.77
CA GLY A 351 4.51 -8.36 5.71
C GLY A 351 3.08 -8.08 6.17
N GLY A 352 2.42 -7.08 5.62
CA GLY A 352 1.02 -6.79 5.97
C GLY A 352 0.10 -7.93 5.54
N ILE A 353 0.17 -8.29 4.25
CA ILE A 353 -0.63 -9.36 3.64
C ILE A 353 0.29 -10.33 2.92
N TYR A 354 0.17 -11.62 3.20
CA TYR A 354 0.97 -12.68 2.60
C TYR A 354 0.10 -13.71 1.86
N ILE A 355 0.27 -13.79 0.54
CA ILE A 355 -0.57 -14.62 -0.34
C ILE A 355 0.34 -15.60 -1.08
N HIS A 356 0.17 -16.90 -0.82
CA HIS A 356 1.04 -17.94 -1.36
C HIS A 356 0.31 -19.24 -1.66
N ALA A 357 1.03 -20.21 -2.24
CA ALA A 357 0.55 -21.55 -2.59
C ALA A 357 -0.82 -21.57 -3.30
N ARG A 358 -0.95 -20.82 -4.41
CA ARG A 358 -2.19 -20.63 -5.18
C ARG A 358 -3.31 -19.92 -4.40
N GLY A 359 -2.95 -19.12 -3.40
CA GLY A 359 -3.87 -18.24 -2.72
C GLY A 359 -4.45 -17.19 -3.68
N ARG A 360 -5.68 -16.77 -3.39
CA ARG A 360 -6.36 -15.68 -4.09
C ARG A 360 -6.66 -14.58 -3.07
N GLY A 361 -7.85 -14.00 -3.14
CA GLY A 361 -8.31 -12.95 -2.23
C GLY A 361 -8.61 -11.66 -2.97
N GLN A 362 -9.56 -10.92 -2.42
CA GLN A 362 -9.92 -9.58 -2.86
C GLN A 362 -9.60 -8.60 -1.74
N PHE A 363 -8.63 -7.71 -1.97
CA PHE A 363 -8.20 -6.68 -1.03
C PHE A 363 -8.62 -5.33 -1.60
N LEU A 364 -9.70 -4.77 -1.05
CA LEU A 364 -10.41 -3.61 -1.58
C LEU A 364 -10.43 -2.47 -0.56
N GLU A 365 -10.06 -1.25 -0.98
CA GLU A 365 -10.24 -0.04 -0.15
C GLU A 365 -9.52 -0.10 1.22
N ASN A 366 -8.47 -0.90 1.38
CA ASN A 366 -7.75 -1.06 2.64
C ASN A 366 -6.61 -0.04 2.81
N LYS A 367 -6.22 0.18 4.07
CA LYS A 367 -5.00 0.90 4.44
C LYS A 367 -3.96 -0.11 4.93
N ILE A 368 -2.81 -0.17 4.26
CA ILE A 368 -1.73 -1.13 4.56
C ILE A 368 -0.44 -0.35 4.77
N HIS A 369 0.04 -0.25 6.00
CA HIS A 369 1.15 0.66 6.30
C HIS A 369 1.99 0.28 7.51
N SER A 370 3.16 0.90 7.66
CA SER A 370 4.03 0.76 8.83
C SER A 370 4.41 -0.69 9.17
N ASN A 371 4.34 -1.61 8.19
CA ASN A 371 4.76 -3.00 8.36
C ASN A 371 6.28 -3.11 8.22
N GLN A 372 6.89 -4.07 8.91
CA GLN A 372 8.34 -4.25 8.90
C GLN A 372 8.87 -4.80 7.58
N PHE A 373 8.06 -5.56 6.84
CA PHE A 373 8.35 -5.98 5.46
C PHE A 373 7.37 -5.35 4.47
N ALA A 374 7.20 -5.96 3.29
CA ALA A 374 6.37 -5.36 2.26
C ALA A 374 4.91 -5.28 2.71
N GLY A 375 4.18 -4.28 2.19
CA GLY A 375 2.75 -4.18 2.43
C GLY A 375 2.01 -5.44 1.99
N LEU A 376 2.31 -5.92 0.78
CA LEU A 376 1.77 -7.17 0.24
C LEU A 376 2.84 -8.05 -0.39
N TRP A 377 2.76 -9.35 -0.12
CA TRP A 377 3.54 -10.41 -0.74
C TRP A 377 2.64 -11.33 -1.55
N VAL A 378 2.97 -11.51 -2.84
CA VAL A 378 2.25 -12.41 -3.74
C VAL A 378 3.24 -13.40 -4.33
N THR A 379 3.07 -14.68 -4.02
CA THR A 379 4.04 -15.71 -4.42
C THR A 379 3.42 -17.06 -4.74
N SER A 380 4.22 -18.00 -5.22
CA SER A 380 3.86 -19.40 -5.40
C SER A 380 2.57 -19.60 -6.22
N ASN A 381 2.53 -19.01 -7.42
CA ASN A 381 1.40 -19.06 -8.34
C ASN A 381 0.08 -18.45 -7.82
N SER A 382 0.15 -17.54 -6.85
CA SER A 382 -1.01 -16.83 -6.33
C SER A 382 -1.50 -15.75 -7.28
N ASP A 383 -2.80 -15.47 -7.23
CA ASP A 383 -3.49 -14.57 -8.18
C ASP A 383 -4.58 -13.74 -7.48
N PRO A 384 -4.20 -12.74 -6.66
CA PRO A 384 -5.15 -11.90 -5.92
C PRO A 384 -5.62 -10.68 -6.72
N THR A 385 -6.71 -10.05 -6.26
CA THR A 385 -7.13 -8.72 -6.69
C THR A 385 -6.82 -7.70 -5.60
N ILE A 386 -5.97 -6.72 -5.90
CA ILE A 386 -5.54 -5.65 -5.01
C ILE A 386 -6.02 -4.34 -5.63
N ARG A 387 -7.12 -3.78 -5.12
CA ARG A 387 -7.79 -2.64 -5.76
C ARG A 387 -8.18 -1.52 -4.81
N CYS A 388 -7.95 -0.27 -5.22
CA CYS A 388 -8.33 0.93 -4.45
C CYS A 388 -7.70 1.02 -3.04
N ASN A 389 -6.56 0.39 -2.79
CA ASN A 389 -5.90 0.44 -1.47
C ASN A 389 -4.91 1.61 -1.35
N GLU A 390 -4.65 2.02 -0.12
CA GLU A 390 -3.53 2.89 0.24
C GLU A 390 -2.41 2.03 0.86
N ILE A 391 -1.22 2.01 0.25
CA ILE A 391 -0.09 1.16 0.65
C ILE A 391 1.14 2.04 0.89
N TYR A 392 1.49 2.29 2.15
CA TYR A 392 2.45 3.35 2.44
C TYR A 392 3.32 3.17 3.68
N ASN A 393 4.43 3.90 3.73
CA ASN A 393 5.35 3.94 4.88
C ASN A 393 5.78 2.55 5.40
N GLY A 394 5.87 1.55 4.51
CA GLY A 394 6.43 0.24 4.82
C GLY A 394 7.96 0.28 4.80
N HIS A 395 8.60 -0.59 5.60
CA HIS A 395 10.06 -0.67 5.68
C HIS A 395 10.69 -1.49 4.53
N GLN A 396 9.87 -2.04 3.64
CA GLN A 396 10.31 -2.64 2.37
C GLN A 396 9.49 -2.09 1.19
N GLY A 397 9.15 -2.92 0.19
CA GLY A 397 8.37 -2.50 -0.97
C GLY A 397 6.88 -2.42 -0.66
N GLY A 398 6.11 -1.71 -1.48
CA GLY A 398 4.65 -1.67 -1.31
C GLY A 398 4.02 -3.02 -1.63
N VAL A 399 4.20 -3.48 -2.88
CA VAL A 399 3.72 -4.77 -3.37
C VAL A 399 4.89 -5.56 -3.95
N TYR A 400 5.13 -6.77 -3.46
CA TYR A 400 6.23 -7.61 -3.92
C TYR A 400 5.73 -8.97 -4.42
N ILE A 401 6.00 -9.23 -5.70
CA ILE A 401 5.44 -10.33 -6.49
C ILE A 401 6.59 -11.20 -7.01
N PHE A 402 6.60 -12.47 -6.62
CA PHE A 402 7.70 -13.41 -6.91
C PHE A 402 7.21 -14.85 -7.11
N THR A 403 8.10 -15.75 -7.53
CA THR A 403 7.83 -17.19 -7.76
C THR A 403 6.54 -17.45 -8.56
N ASN A 404 6.50 -16.94 -9.79
CA ASN A 404 5.35 -17.03 -10.71
C ASN A 404 4.06 -16.40 -10.16
N GLY A 405 4.16 -15.40 -9.27
CA GLY A 405 3.02 -14.63 -8.79
C GLY A 405 2.32 -13.88 -9.93
N LYS A 406 1.00 -13.76 -9.81
CA LYS A 406 0.12 -13.04 -10.72
C LYS A 406 -0.70 -12.02 -9.90
N GLY A 407 -1.88 -11.65 -10.39
CA GLY A 407 -2.77 -10.73 -9.73
C GLY A 407 -3.04 -9.46 -10.51
N LEU A 408 -4.16 -8.83 -10.17
CA LEU A 408 -4.55 -7.51 -10.63
C LEU A 408 -4.24 -6.49 -9.54
N ILE A 409 -3.38 -5.53 -9.86
CA ILE A 409 -3.04 -4.39 -9.00
C ILE A 409 -3.60 -3.15 -9.67
N GLU A 410 -4.75 -2.67 -9.18
CA GLU A 410 -5.53 -1.63 -9.84
C GLU A 410 -5.91 -0.46 -8.92
N LYS A 411 -5.77 0.80 -9.39
CA LYS A 411 -6.29 1.98 -8.69
C LYS A 411 -5.75 2.17 -7.26
N ASN A 412 -4.59 1.60 -6.94
CA ASN A 412 -3.97 1.76 -5.63
C ASN A 412 -3.13 3.04 -5.57
N ASN A 413 -2.99 3.58 -4.37
CA ASN A 413 -2.07 4.67 -4.07
C ASN A 413 -0.90 4.13 -3.23
N ILE A 414 0.30 4.08 -3.81
CA ILE A 414 1.48 3.41 -3.22
C ILE A 414 2.58 4.45 -3.02
N TYR A 415 2.95 4.75 -1.77
CA TYR A 415 3.87 5.86 -1.50
C TYR A 415 4.69 5.73 -0.22
N GLY A 416 5.79 6.48 -0.10
CA GLY A 416 6.59 6.56 1.15
C GLY A 416 7.28 5.27 1.58
N ASN A 417 7.26 4.22 0.76
CA ASN A 417 7.87 2.93 1.07
C ASN A 417 9.41 2.99 0.91
N ALA A 418 10.12 2.23 1.75
CA ALA A 418 11.59 2.24 1.79
C ALA A 418 12.24 1.58 0.56
N LEU A 419 11.61 0.53 0.01
CA LEU A 419 12.02 -0.09 -1.26
C LEU A 419 11.04 0.25 -2.39
N ALA A 420 11.10 -0.49 -3.49
CA ALA A 420 10.30 -0.18 -4.67
C ALA A 420 8.80 -0.22 -4.36
N GLY A 421 8.02 0.71 -4.94
CA GLY A 421 6.57 0.72 -4.78
C GLY A 421 5.95 -0.61 -5.20
N ILE A 422 6.34 -1.12 -6.37
CA ILE A 422 6.01 -2.47 -6.84
C ILE A 422 7.28 -3.18 -7.29
N GLN A 423 7.48 -4.42 -6.84
CA GLN A 423 8.59 -5.28 -7.25
C GLN A 423 8.05 -6.56 -7.90
N ILE A 424 8.56 -6.91 -9.08
CA ILE A 424 8.14 -8.06 -9.89
C ILE A 424 9.35 -8.90 -10.24
N ARG A 425 9.40 -10.17 -9.80
CA ARG A 425 10.53 -11.05 -10.08
C ARG A 425 10.17 -12.52 -10.29
N SER A 426 11.18 -13.31 -10.66
CA SER A 426 11.10 -14.78 -10.70
C SER A 426 9.94 -15.28 -11.57
N ASN A 427 9.90 -14.83 -12.82
CA ASN A 427 8.87 -15.14 -13.83
C ASN A 427 7.44 -14.70 -13.49
N SER A 428 7.26 -13.83 -12.49
CA SER A 428 5.94 -13.28 -12.15
C SER A 428 5.39 -12.39 -13.27
N SER A 429 4.07 -12.38 -13.44
CA SER A 429 3.37 -11.75 -14.57
C SER A 429 2.05 -11.07 -14.15
N PRO A 430 2.10 -10.05 -13.28
CA PRO A 430 0.90 -9.33 -12.85
C PRO A 430 0.35 -8.37 -13.92
N ILE A 431 -0.88 -7.91 -13.71
CA ILE A 431 -1.46 -6.75 -14.40
C ILE A 431 -1.46 -5.58 -13.41
N VAL A 432 -0.68 -4.53 -13.72
CA VAL A 432 -0.53 -3.32 -12.91
C VAL A 432 -1.14 -2.16 -13.69
N ARG A 433 -2.29 -1.64 -13.25
CA ARG A 433 -2.97 -0.55 -13.98
C ARG A 433 -3.63 0.52 -13.13
N HIS A 434 -3.70 1.75 -13.64
CA HIS A 434 -4.37 2.87 -12.97
C HIS A 434 -3.84 3.19 -11.56
N ASN A 435 -2.63 2.77 -11.20
CA ASN A 435 -2.06 3.05 -9.87
C ASN A 435 -1.30 4.38 -9.87
N LYS A 436 -1.25 5.00 -8.68
CA LYS A 436 -0.33 6.10 -8.37
C LYS A 436 0.82 5.53 -7.54
N ILE A 437 2.06 5.71 -8.00
CA ILE A 437 3.26 5.16 -7.35
C ILE A 437 4.27 6.29 -7.17
N HIS A 438 4.41 6.78 -5.94
CA HIS A 438 5.12 8.04 -5.74
C HIS A 438 5.82 8.20 -4.41
N ASP A 439 6.71 9.20 -4.32
CA ASP A 439 7.42 9.59 -3.08
C ASP A 439 8.09 8.40 -2.36
N GLY A 440 8.53 7.38 -3.10
CA GLY A 440 9.27 6.24 -2.58
C GLY A 440 10.77 6.52 -2.43
N GLN A 441 11.41 5.83 -1.49
CA GLN A 441 12.87 5.94 -1.27
C GLN A 441 13.70 5.13 -2.28
N HIS A 442 13.05 4.32 -3.11
CA HIS A 442 13.65 3.53 -4.18
C HIS A 442 13.01 3.89 -5.54
N GLY A 443 13.09 3.00 -6.53
CA GLY A 443 12.38 3.13 -7.80
C GLY A 443 10.89 2.85 -7.69
N GLY A 444 10.08 3.40 -8.60
CA GLY A 444 8.62 3.22 -8.55
C GLY A 444 8.22 1.77 -8.79
N ILE A 445 8.59 1.22 -9.95
CA ILE A 445 8.40 -0.19 -10.29
C ILE A 445 9.75 -0.84 -10.61
N TYR A 446 10.05 -1.95 -9.96
CA TYR A 446 11.29 -2.71 -10.18
C TYR A 446 11.00 -4.13 -10.69
N VAL A 447 11.38 -4.40 -11.94
CA VAL A 447 11.17 -5.68 -12.63
C VAL A 447 12.51 -6.36 -12.85
N HIS A 448 12.75 -7.49 -12.19
CA HIS A 448 14.03 -8.19 -12.25
C HIS A 448 13.86 -9.72 -12.31
N GLU A 449 14.94 -10.46 -12.54
CA GLU A 449 14.94 -11.94 -12.60
C GLU A 449 13.82 -12.53 -13.46
N LYS A 450 13.84 -12.20 -14.75
CA LYS A 450 12.84 -12.65 -15.73
C LYS A 450 11.40 -12.24 -15.41
N GLY A 451 11.22 -11.17 -14.62
CA GLY A 451 9.90 -10.59 -14.35
C GLY A 451 9.21 -10.15 -15.65
N GLN A 452 7.90 -10.29 -15.68
CA GLN A 452 7.02 -10.01 -16.82
C GLN A 452 5.84 -9.17 -16.34
N GLY A 453 4.81 -9.05 -17.19
CA GLY A 453 3.53 -8.43 -16.82
C GLY A 453 3.17 -7.25 -17.70
N ILE A 454 1.96 -6.76 -17.50
CA ILE A 454 1.42 -5.58 -18.18
C ILE A 454 1.37 -4.45 -17.17
N ILE A 455 2.08 -3.37 -17.47
CA ILE A 455 2.13 -2.14 -16.67
C ILE A 455 1.48 -1.06 -17.53
N GLU A 456 0.23 -0.72 -17.26
CA GLU A 456 -0.51 0.23 -18.10
C GLU A 456 -1.27 1.33 -17.37
N GLU A 457 -1.34 2.51 -17.95
CA GLU A 457 -2.17 3.60 -17.42
C GLU A 457 -1.85 3.98 -15.96
N ASN A 458 -0.60 3.81 -15.52
CA ASN A 458 -0.13 4.19 -14.19
C ASN A 458 0.49 5.60 -14.20
N GLU A 459 0.46 6.25 -13.04
CA GLU A 459 1.12 7.53 -12.77
C GLU A 459 2.27 7.28 -11.77
N ILE A 460 3.52 7.45 -12.22
CA ILE A 460 4.73 7.10 -11.48
C ILE A 460 5.62 8.34 -11.36
N TYR A 461 5.80 8.87 -10.14
CA TYR A 461 6.47 10.16 -9.97
C TYR A 461 7.17 10.36 -8.63
N SER A 462 8.07 11.34 -8.52
CA SER A 462 8.77 11.71 -7.28
C SER A 462 9.52 10.58 -6.55
N ASN A 463 9.79 9.46 -7.22
CA ASN A 463 10.57 8.37 -6.65
C ASN A 463 12.08 8.71 -6.67
N THR A 464 12.81 8.21 -5.67
CA THR A 464 14.22 8.57 -5.45
C THR A 464 15.14 7.93 -6.49
N LEU A 465 14.84 6.72 -6.94
CA LEU A 465 15.57 6.07 -8.04
C LEU A 465 14.75 6.09 -9.33
N ALA A 466 15.02 5.19 -10.26
CA ALA A 466 14.34 5.15 -11.54
C ALA A 466 12.82 4.97 -11.40
N GLY A 467 12.03 5.64 -12.24
CA GLY A 467 10.58 5.49 -12.26
C GLY A 467 10.18 4.03 -12.49
N VAL A 468 10.69 3.44 -13.57
CA VAL A 468 10.63 2.00 -13.82
C VAL A 468 12.02 1.45 -14.13
N TRP A 469 12.43 0.39 -13.44
CA TRP A 469 13.70 -0.29 -13.65
C TRP A 469 13.47 -1.74 -14.08
N VAL A 470 13.97 -2.09 -15.27
CA VAL A 470 13.86 -3.41 -15.87
C VAL A 470 15.26 -4.04 -16.01
N THR A 471 15.47 -5.20 -15.41
CA THR A 471 16.79 -5.84 -15.36
C THR A 471 16.76 -7.36 -15.39
N THR A 472 17.93 -7.97 -15.58
CA THR A 472 18.20 -9.41 -15.37
C THR A 472 17.24 -10.29 -16.17
N GLY A 473 17.21 -10.04 -17.48
CA GLY A 473 16.39 -10.80 -18.44
C GLY A 473 14.87 -10.56 -18.35
N SER A 474 14.42 -9.55 -17.61
CA SER A 474 12.99 -9.21 -17.52
C SER A 474 12.47 -8.58 -18.81
N SER A 475 11.18 -8.77 -19.11
CA SER A 475 10.56 -8.25 -20.34
C SER A 475 9.09 -7.81 -20.19
N PRO A 476 8.79 -6.83 -19.32
CA PRO A 476 7.43 -6.31 -19.16
C PRO A 476 6.94 -5.52 -20.39
N THR A 477 5.63 -5.35 -20.50
CA THR A 477 4.98 -4.42 -21.43
C THR A 477 4.51 -3.19 -20.66
N LEU A 478 5.11 -2.03 -20.96
CA LEU A 478 4.76 -0.73 -20.42
C LEU A 478 3.98 0.07 -21.46
N ARG A 479 2.70 0.36 -21.21
CA ARG A 479 1.88 1.13 -22.14
C ARG A 479 1.04 2.23 -21.51
N ARG A 480 0.96 3.40 -22.16
CA ARG A 480 0.05 4.50 -21.72
C ARG A 480 0.29 4.97 -20.27
N ASN A 481 1.50 4.83 -19.75
CA ASN A 481 1.86 5.32 -18.42
C ASN A 481 2.36 6.77 -18.48
N ARG A 482 2.19 7.49 -17.37
CA ARG A 482 2.83 8.80 -17.12
C ARG A 482 3.94 8.61 -16.10
N ILE A 483 5.19 8.77 -16.54
CA ILE A 483 6.38 8.54 -15.71
C ILE A 483 7.15 9.85 -15.64
N HIS A 484 7.11 10.55 -14.51
CA HIS A 484 7.61 11.91 -14.47
C HIS A 484 8.19 12.37 -13.14
N SER A 485 8.87 13.52 -13.15
CA SER A 485 9.31 14.20 -11.91
C SER A 485 10.15 13.30 -10.99
N GLY A 486 10.89 12.34 -11.55
CA GLY A 486 11.77 11.44 -10.80
C GLY A 486 13.13 12.07 -10.53
N ARG A 487 13.77 11.69 -9.42
CA ARG A 487 15.12 12.16 -9.07
C ARG A 487 16.24 11.47 -9.87
N GLN A 488 15.90 10.41 -10.62
CA GLN A 488 16.82 9.70 -11.51
C GLN A 488 16.22 9.52 -12.91
N VAL A 489 16.45 8.37 -13.55
CA VAL A 489 16.02 8.03 -14.90
C VAL A 489 14.52 7.71 -14.91
N GLY A 490 13.80 8.07 -15.97
CA GLY A 490 12.39 7.68 -16.10
C GLY A 490 12.21 6.17 -16.23
N VAL A 491 12.73 5.58 -17.31
CA VAL A 491 12.72 4.14 -17.57
C VAL A 491 14.12 3.63 -17.82
N TYR A 492 14.54 2.62 -17.06
CA TYR A 492 15.89 2.10 -17.09
C TYR A 492 15.93 0.61 -17.46
N PHE A 493 16.50 0.31 -18.63
CA PHE A 493 16.81 -1.05 -19.07
C PHE A 493 18.30 -1.35 -18.83
N TYR A 494 18.55 -2.37 -18.00
CA TYR A 494 19.90 -2.77 -17.57
C TYR A 494 20.05 -4.30 -17.61
N ASP A 495 21.26 -4.81 -17.78
CA ASP A 495 21.62 -6.23 -17.64
C ASP A 495 20.62 -7.18 -18.36
N ASN A 496 20.58 -7.05 -19.69
CA ASN A 496 19.66 -7.81 -20.54
C ASN A 496 18.17 -7.58 -20.23
N GLY A 497 17.81 -6.44 -19.60
CA GLY A 497 16.44 -5.98 -19.48
C GLY A 497 15.86 -5.64 -20.86
N ASN A 498 14.71 -6.23 -21.19
CA ASN A 498 14.02 -6.11 -22.46
C ASN A 498 12.56 -5.70 -22.20
N GLY A 499 11.71 -5.81 -23.22
CA GLY A 499 10.28 -5.53 -23.11
C GLY A 499 9.80 -4.52 -24.14
N ILE A 500 8.56 -4.09 -23.98
CA ILE A 500 7.91 -3.12 -24.86
C ILE A 500 7.61 -1.87 -24.04
N LEU A 501 8.04 -0.71 -24.50
CA LEU A 501 7.70 0.60 -23.99
C LEU A 501 6.93 1.33 -25.08
N GLU A 502 5.60 1.40 -24.98
CA GLU A 502 4.73 1.97 -26.02
C GLU A 502 3.75 3.03 -25.53
N GLU A 503 3.56 4.11 -26.28
CA GLU A 503 2.52 5.11 -25.98
C GLU A 503 2.62 5.75 -24.57
N ASN A 504 3.82 5.87 -23.99
CA ASN A 504 4.01 6.46 -22.67
C ASN A 504 4.44 7.94 -22.77
N ASP A 505 4.09 8.69 -21.73
CA ASP A 505 4.55 10.06 -21.50
C ASP A 505 5.64 10.03 -20.41
N ILE A 506 6.89 10.35 -20.77
CA ILE A 506 8.04 10.27 -19.87
C ILE A 506 8.73 11.63 -19.79
N TYR A 507 8.68 12.30 -18.63
CA TYR A 507 9.11 13.69 -18.58
C TYR A 507 9.64 14.24 -17.26
N ASN A 508 10.37 15.35 -17.33
CA ASN A 508 10.86 16.10 -16.15
C ASN A 508 11.68 15.26 -15.17
N HIS A 509 12.54 14.38 -15.68
CA HIS A 509 13.46 13.58 -14.87
C HIS A 509 14.79 14.31 -14.69
N MET A 510 15.42 14.18 -13.52
CA MET A 510 16.74 14.77 -13.27
C MET A 510 17.87 14.11 -14.08
N TYR A 511 17.62 12.95 -14.67
CA TYR A 511 18.54 12.27 -15.60
C TYR A 511 17.87 12.15 -16.98
N SER A 512 18.24 11.13 -17.75
CA SER A 512 17.62 10.87 -19.05
C SER A 512 16.20 10.31 -18.86
N GLY A 513 15.30 10.59 -19.81
CA GLY A 513 13.97 9.97 -19.81
C GLY A 513 14.04 8.45 -19.90
N VAL A 514 14.87 7.92 -20.82
CA VAL A 514 15.09 6.48 -20.98
C VAL A 514 16.58 6.15 -21.05
N GLN A 515 17.00 5.06 -20.39
CA GLN A 515 18.35 4.52 -20.52
C GLN A 515 18.34 3.04 -20.94
N ILE A 516 19.26 2.68 -21.84
CA ILE A 516 19.45 1.32 -22.36
C ILE A 516 20.94 0.97 -22.27
N ARG A 517 21.30 -0.08 -21.52
CA ARG A 517 22.70 -0.52 -21.45
C ARG A 517 22.91 -1.99 -21.10
N THR A 518 24.13 -2.47 -21.28
CA THR A 518 24.57 -3.83 -20.91
C THR A 518 23.74 -4.90 -21.61
N GLY A 519 23.73 -4.89 -22.94
CA GLY A 519 23.04 -5.89 -23.76
C GLY A 519 21.52 -5.77 -23.82
N SER A 520 20.91 -4.85 -23.07
CA SER A 520 19.48 -4.56 -23.14
C SER A 520 19.03 -4.19 -24.56
N ASN A 521 17.90 -4.76 -24.98
CA ASN A 521 17.33 -4.59 -26.32
C ASN A 521 15.80 -4.41 -26.28
N PRO A 522 15.28 -3.34 -25.66
CA PRO A 522 13.85 -3.07 -25.60
C PRO A 522 13.30 -2.55 -26.93
N VAL A 523 11.98 -2.71 -27.13
CA VAL A 523 11.22 -2.04 -28.20
C VAL A 523 10.58 -0.79 -27.61
N ILE A 524 11.02 0.39 -28.03
CA ILE A 524 10.55 1.70 -27.58
C ILE A 524 9.82 2.36 -28.73
N LYS A 525 8.49 2.47 -28.66
CA LYS A 525 7.71 3.02 -29.77
C LYS A 525 6.60 3.98 -29.37
N MET A 526 6.33 5.00 -30.19
CA MET A 526 5.18 5.89 -29.99
C MET A 526 5.15 6.60 -28.62
N ASN A 527 6.29 6.78 -27.95
CA ASN A 527 6.37 7.50 -26.68
C ASN A 527 6.67 8.99 -26.90
N LYS A 528 6.28 9.81 -25.92
CA LYS A 528 6.69 11.21 -25.79
C LYS A 528 7.70 11.34 -24.66
N ILE A 529 8.87 11.91 -24.95
CA ILE A 529 9.98 11.99 -23.99
C ILE A 529 10.55 13.42 -23.95
N TRP A 530 10.38 14.13 -22.84
CA TRP A 530 10.79 15.54 -22.74
C TRP A 530 11.23 16.02 -21.35
N GLY A 531 11.87 17.18 -21.26
CA GLY A 531 12.24 17.79 -19.99
C GLY A 531 13.32 17.03 -19.19
N GLY A 532 13.99 16.04 -19.79
CA GLY A 532 15.09 15.30 -19.16
C GLY A 532 16.34 16.15 -19.07
N GLN A 533 16.97 16.20 -17.89
CA GLN A 533 18.17 17.02 -17.67
C GLN A 533 19.44 16.39 -18.29
N ASN A 534 19.52 15.06 -18.40
CA ASN A 534 20.64 14.34 -19.05
C ASN A 534 20.26 13.75 -20.43
N GLY A 535 19.33 14.39 -21.14
CA GLY A 535 18.88 14.00 -22.48
C GLY A 535 17.58 13.20 -22.51
N GLY A 536 17.07 12.91 -23.71
CA GLY A 536 15.83 12.15 -23.87
C GLY A 536 16.06 10.64 -23.70
N ILE A 537 16.82 10.04 -24.62
CA ILE A 537 17.20 8.63 -24.59
C ILE A 537 18.74 8.49 -24.58
N LEU A 538 19.27 7.71 -23.65
CA LEU A 538 20.70 7.39 -23.58
C LEU A 538 20.93 5.88 -23.77
N VAL A 539 21.65 5.52 -24.84
CA VAL A 539 22.06 4.15 -25.17
C VAL A 539 23.57 4.04 -24.98
N TYR A 540 24.02 3.17 -24.08
CA TYR A 540 25.44 3.04 -23.74
C TYR A 540 25.84 1.62 -23.32
N ASN A 541 27.15 1.36 -23.27
CA ASN A 541 27.76 0.08 -22.87
C ASN A 541 27.12 -1.12 -23.59
N SER A 542 27.26 -1.15 -24.91
CA SER A 542 26.68 -2.19 -25.77
C SER A 542 25.15 -2.30 -25.68
N GLY A 543 24.47 -1.18 -25.42
CA GLY A 543 23.01 -1.10 -25.51
C GLY A 543 22.54 -1.22 -26.96
N LEU A 544 21.40 -1.87 -27.16
CA LEU A 544 20.77 -2.04 -28.47
C LEU A 544 19.45 -1.24 -28.49
N GLY A 545 18.34 -1.90 -28.78
CA GLY A 545 17.01 -1.32 -28.75
C GLY A 545 16.50 -0.92 -30.13
N LEU A 546 15.20 -1.14 -30.33
CA LEU A 546 14.44 -0.62 -31.46
C LEU A 546 13.68 0.62 -30.99
N ILE A 547 14.08 1.80 -31.47
CA ILE A 547 13.49 3.09 -31.13
C ILE A 547 12.70 3.58 -32.33
N GLU A 548 11.37 3.47 -32.29
CA GLU A 548 10.51 3.73 -33.46
C GLU A 548 9.37 4.73 -33.18
N ARG A 549 9.20 5.74 -34.05
CA ARG A 549 8.05 6.67 -33.99
C ARG A 549 7.87 7.37 -32.64
N ASN A 550 8.96 7.62 -31.91
CA ASN A 550 8.92 8.41 -30.69
C ASN A 550 9.05 9.91 -30.99
N GLU A 551 8.50 10.74 -30.11
CA GLU A 551 8.64 12.19 -30.12
C GLU A 551 9.50 12.59 -28.92
N ILE A 552 10.68 13.16 -29.18
CA ILE A 552 11.71 13.45 -28.18
C ILE A 552 12.05 14.94 -28.28
N PHE A 553 11.73 15.72 -27.25
CA PHE A 553 11.83 17.19 -27.34
C PHE A 553 12.13 17.88 -26.02
N ASP A 554 12.52 19.16 -26.07
CA ASP A 554 12.76 20.01 -24.88
C ASP A 554 13.61 19.34 -23.79
N ASN A 555 14.65 18.62 -24.21
CA ASN A 555 15.63 18.03 -23.29
C ASN A 555 16.81 18.99 -23.13
N ALA A 556 17.38 19.05 -21.91
CA ALA A 556 18.47 19.98 -21.60
C ALA A 556 19.80 19.60 -22.28
N MET A 557 20.04 18.30 -22.43
CA MET A 557 21.12 17.74 -23.25
C MET A 557 20.54 17.08 -24.51
N ALA A 558 21.40 16.41 -25.29
CA ALA A 558 20.97 15.88 -26.58
C ALA A 558 19.73 14.99 -26.49
N GLY A 559 18.86 15.08 -27.50
CA GLY A 559 17.64 14.30 -27.57
C GLY A 559 17.92 12.80 -27.46
N VAL A 560 18.92 12.32 -28.21
CA VAL A 560 19.39 10.93 -28.12
C VAL A 560 20.91 10.85 -28.06
N TRP A 561 21.44 10.12 -27.09
CA TRP A 561 22.85 9.78 -26.96
C TRP A 561 23.11 8.30 -27.28
N ILE A 562 24.11 8.03 -28.10
CA ILE A 562 24.59 6.68 -28.41
C ILE A 562 26.10 6.63 -28.14
N LYS A 563 26.53 5.81 -27.19
CA LYS A 563 27.96 5.72 -26.84
C LYS A 563 28.43 4.32 -26.45
N THR A 564 29.75 4.14 -26.35
CA THR A 564 30.40 2.93 -25.84
C THR A 564 29.90 1.67 -26.58
N ASP A 565 30.20 1.61 -27.87
CA ASP A 565 29.90 0.48 -28.77
C ASP A 565 28.42 0.09 -28.92
N SER A 566 27.52 0.96 -28.46
CA SER A 566 26.07 0.75 -28.58
C SER A 566 25.60 0.84 -30.02
N ASN A 567 24.56 0.06 -30.37
CA ASN A 567 24.10 -0.11 -31.74
C ASN A 567 22.56 -0.20 -31.84
N PRO A 568 21.82 0.89 -31.53
CA PRO A 568 20.37 0.91 -31.64
C PRO A 568 19.90 1.02 -33.10
N LEU A 569 18.67 0.56 -33.37
CA LEU A 569 17.93 0.85 -34.60
C LEU A 569 16.90 1.94 -34.33
N MET A 570 17.05 3.09 -34.98
CA MET A 570 16.20 4.27 -34.83
C MET A 570 15.41 4.54 -36.10
N ARG A 571 14.08 4.41 -36.06
CA ARG A 571 13.23 4.59 -37.25
C ARG A 571 12.06 5.55 -37.05
N GLY A 572 11.93 6.55 -37.90
CA GLY A 572 10.73 7.39 -37.94
C GLY A 572 10.50 8.24 -36.68
N ASN A 573 11.53 8.53 -35.90
CA ASN A 573 11.41 9.36 -34.70
C ASN A 573 11.45 10.86 -35.05
N LYS A 574 10.80 11.68 -34.21
CA LYS A 574 10.88 13.14 -34.24
C LYS A 574 11.73 13.61 -33.07
N ILE A 575 12.79 14.36 -33.34
CA ILE A 575 13.74 14.83 -32.32
C ILE A 575 13.94 16.34 -32.50
N HIS A 576 13.38 17.13 -31.60
CA HIS A 576 13.30 18.57 -31.84
C HIS A 576 13.30 19.45 -30.61
N ASP A 577 13.54 20.74 -30.80
CA ASP A 577 13.46 21.77 -29.75
C ASP A 577 14.31 21.43 -28.51
N GLY A 578 15.39 20.65 -28.67
CA GLY A 578 16.37 20.35 -27.62
C GLY A 578 17.38 21.47 -27.45
N ARG A 579 17.91 21.62 -26.23
CA ARG A 579 18.89 22.67 -25.87
C ARG A 579 20.34 22.31 -26.24
N ASP A 580 20.55 21.12 -26.78
CA ASP A 580 21.84 20.59 -27.24
C ASP A 580 21.65 19.92 -28.61
N GLY A 581 22.47 18.93 -28.98
CA GLY A 581 22.36 18.20 -30.25
C GLY A 581 21.06 17.40 -30.37
N GLY A 582 20.60 17.17 -31.59
CA GLY A 582 19.46 16.26 -31.79
C GLY A 582 19.86 14.82 -31.43
N ILE A 583 20.85 14.28 -32.14
CA ILE A 583 21.44 12.97 -31.88
C ILE A 583 22.96 13.10 -31.74
N CYS A 584 23.49 12.55 -30.66
CA CYS A 584 24.91 12.59 -30.29
C CYS A 584 25.49 11.18 -30.25
N ILE A 585 26.49 10.89 -31.08
CA ILE A 585 27.08 9.56 -31.24
C ILE A 585 28.59 9.62 -30.95
N PHE A 586 29.03 8.93 -29.89
CA PHE A 586 30.38 9.04 -29.34
C PHE A 586 30.98 7.67 -28.99
N ASN A 587 32.30 7.62 -28.75
CA ASN A 587 33.02 6.50 -28.17
C ASN A 587 32.70 5.14 -28.82
N GLY A 588 32.93 5.01 -30.12
CA GLY A 588 32.65 3.77 -30.85
C GLY A 588 31.16 3.51 -31.10
N GLY A 589 30.28 4.47 -30.80
CA GLY A 589 28.85 4.37 -31.04
C GLY A 589 28.52 4.06 -32.50
N LYS A 590 27.52 3.20 -32.70
CA LYS A 590 27.01 2.75 -33.99
C LYS A 590 25.52 3.07 -34.09
N GLY A 591 24.80 2.32 -34.91
CA GLY A 591 23.36 2.42 -35.04
C GLY A 591 22.91 2.70 -36.47
N ILE A 592 21.67 2.35 -36.74
CA ILE A 592 21.00 2.62 -38.01
C ILE A 592 19.90 3.65 -37.74
N LEU A 593 20.04 4.82 -38.34
CA LEU A 593 19.11 5.94 -38.22
C LEU A 593 18.38 6.05 -39.55
N GLU A 594 17.12 5.60 -39.60
CA GLU A 594 16.31 5.60 -40.82
C GLU A 594 15.06 6.50 -40.69
N LYS A 595 14.82 7.37 -41.68
CA LYS A 595 13.57 8.17 -41.80
C LYS A 595 13.24 9.03 -40.56
N ASN A 596 14.23 9.45 -39.78
CA ASN A 596 14.01 10.31 -38.63
C ASN A 596 13.91 11.78 -39.06
N GLU A 597 13.12 12.56 -38.32
CA GLU A 597 13.00 14.02 -38.47
C GLU A 597 13.69 14.70 -37.29
N ILE A 598 14.73 15.48 -37.57
CA ILE A 598 15.57 16.10 -36.55
C ILE A 598 15.62 17.61 -36.83
N PHE A 599 15.04 18.42 -35.95
CA PHE A 599 14.84 19.84 -36.28
C PHE A 599 14.80 20.78 -35.08
N ARG A 600 15.12 22.06 -35.30
CA ARG A 600 15.08 23.11 -34.25
C ARG A 600 15.85 22.80 -32.96
N ASN A 601 16.88 21.95 -33.05
CA ASN A 601 17.81 21.72 -31.94
C ASN A 601 18.85 22.86 -31.88
N ALA A 602 19.27 23.22 -30.67
CA ALA A 602 20.18 24.35 -30.44
C ALA A 602 21.59 24.10 -31.02
N GLN A 603 22.07 22.85 -30.93
CA GLN A 603 23.34 22.43 -31.53
C GLN A 603 23.11 21.59 -32.78
N ALA A 604 24.14 20.83 -33.20
CA ALA A 604 24.09 20.04 -34.42
C ALA A 604 22.89 19.08 -34.41
N GLY A 605 22.22 18.94 -35.56
CA GLY A 605 21.13 17.97 -35.71
C GLY A 605 21.62 16.56 -35.40
N VAL A 606 22.71 16.14 -36.04
CA VAL A 606 23.43 14.90 -35.70
C VAL A 606 24.92 15.20 -35.53
N LEU A 607 25.47 14.86 -34.36
CA LEU A 607 26.88 14.96 -34.04
C LEU A 607 27.48 13.56 -33.89
N VAL A 608 28.53 13.26 -34.66
CA VAL A 608 29.25 11.98 -34.66
C VAL A 608 30.72 12.24 -34.35
N SER A 609 31.26 11.58 -33.33
CA SER A 609 32.64 11.81 -32.89
C SER A 609 33.27 10.58 -32.23
N THR A 610 34.56 10.67 -31.92
CA THR A 610 35.35 9.68 -31.16
C THR A 610 35.23 8.25 -31.73
N ASN A 611 35.71 8.07 -32.97
CA ASN A 611 35.75 6.78 -33.67
C ASN A 611 34.38 6.07 -33.77
N SER A 612 33.29 6.83 -33.89
CA SER A 612 31.94 6.30 -34.09
C SER A 612 31.64 6.00 -35.56
N HIS A 613 30.71 5.06 -35.82
CA HIS A 613 30.45 4.51 -37.17
C HIS A 613 28.95 4.29 -37.46
N PRO A 614 28.08 5.32 -37.40
CA PRO A 614 26.65 5.16 -37.66
C PRO A 614 26.28 5.07 -39.15
N GLN A 615 25.08 4.56 -39.43
CA GLN A 615 24.44 4.61 -40.75
C GLN A 615 23.21 5.52 -40.70
N LEU A 616 23.22 6.60 -41.48
CA LEU A 616 22.11 7.54 -41.60
C LEU A 616 21.47 7.36 -42.98
N ARG A 617 20.20 6.94 -43.02
CA ARG A 617 19.45 6.72 -44.26
C ARG A 617 18.13 7.50 -44.27
N LYS A 618 17.89 8.26 -45.33
CA LYS A 618 16.58 8.91 -45.57
C LYS A 618 16.10 9.82 -44.43
N ASN A 619 17.00 10.37 -43.62
CA ASN A 619 16.65 11.29 -42.54
C ASN A 619 16.43 12.71 -43.07
N ARG A 620 15.58 13.48 -42.38
CA ARG A 620 15.36 14.92 -42.63
C ARG A 620 15.92 15.70 -41.46
N ILE A 621 16.93 16.53 -41.71
CA ILE A 621 17.63 17.31 -40.68
C ILE A 621 17.55 18.79 -41.03
N TYR A 622 16.76 19.56 -40.28
CA TYR A 622 16.37 20.88 -40.75
C TYR A 622 16.04 21.91 -39.68
N ASP A 623 16.03 23.18 -40.07
CA ASP A 623 15.70 24.32 -39.19
C ASP A 623 16.49 24.34 -37.86
N GLY A 624 17.67 23.70 -37.81
CA GLY A 624 18.54 23.68 -36.64
C GLY A 624 19.29 24.99 -36.46
N PHE A 625 19.59 25.33 -35.20
CA PHE A 625 20.31 26.55 -34.86
C PHE A 625 21.84 26.41 -35.03
N ALA A 626 22.33 25.23 -35.40
CA ALA A 626 23.73 24.98 -35.73
C ALA A 626 23.92 24.31 -37.11
N ALA A 627 24.81 23.31 -37.19
CA ALA A 627 25.02 22.46 -38.36
C ALA A 627 23.95 21.34 -38.44
N GLY A 628 23.66 20.86 -39.65
CA GLY A 628 22.78 19.69 -39.82
C GLY A 628 23.44 18.40 -39.32
N ILE A 629 24.49 17.95 -40.02
CA ILE A 629 25.32 16.78 -39.66
C ILE A 629 26.75 17.25 -39.45
N GLU A 630 27.35 16.85 -38.33
CA GLU A 630 28.74 17.13 -37.96
C GLU A 630 29.46 15.83 -37.60
N ILE A 631 30.62 15.56 -38.22
CA ILE A 631 31.42 14.34 -38.05
C ILE A 631 32.88 14.73 -37.79
N THR A 632 33.43 14.30 -36.64
CA THR A 632 34.75 14.72 -36.13
C THR A 632 35.53 13.59 -35.43
N ASN A 633 36.76 13.87 -34.98
CA ASN A 633 37.57 13.02 -34.09
C ASN A 633 37.66 11.54 -34.52
N GLY A 634 38.08 11.29 -35.76
CA GLY A 634 38.30 9.94 -36.30
C GLY A 634 37.02 9.13 -36.54
N ALA A 635 35.84 9.71 -36.35
CA ALA A 635 34.59 9.05 -36.68
C ALA A 635 34.38 8.95 -38.20
N THR A 636 33.58 7.96 -38.63
CA THR A 636 33.13 7.82 -40.01
C THR A 636 31.62 7.64 -40.03
N ALA A 637 30.97 7.79 -41.18
CA ALA A 637 29.55 7.48 -41.31
C ALA A 637 29.19 7.06 -42.74
N LEU A 638 28.14 6.24 -42.84
CA LEU A 638 27.42 6.01 -44.10
C LEU A 638 26.22 6.96 -44.14
N LEU A 639 26.24 7.91 -45.08
CA LEU A 639 25.16 8.86 -45.31
C LEU A 639 24.48 8.51 -46.64
N GLU A 640 23.22 8.08 -46.60
CA GLU A 640 22.47 7.70 -47.81
C GLU A 640 21.11 8.41 -47.87
N ARG A 641 20.84 9.13 -48.96
CA ARG A 641 19.52 9.73 -49.26
C ARG A 641 18.98 10.67 -48.16
N ASN A 642 19.85 11.26 -47.35
CA ASN A 642 19.43 12.21 -46.31
C ASN A 642 19.14 13.59 -46.93
N GLN A 643 18.20 14.32 -46.33
CA GLN A 643 17.86 15.70 -46.68
C GLN A 643 18.30 16.62 -45.53
N VAL A 644 19.20 17.56 -45.81
CA VAL A 644 19.74 18.47 -44.79
C VAL A 644 19.58 19.92 -45.24
N PHE A 645 18.69 20.67 -44.60
CA PHE A 645 18.26 21.97 -45.11
C PHE A 645 17.90 23.01 -44.06
N ASN A 646 17.97 24.30 -44.43
CA ASN A 646 17.58 25.44 -43.58
C ASN A 646 18.32 25.59 -42.22
N ASN A 647 19.44 24.91 -42.00
CA ASN A 647 20.24 25.04 -40.78
C ASN A 647 21.07 26.35 -40.78
N LYS A 648 21.38 26.89 -39.59
CA LYS A 648 22.06 28.20 -39.42
C LYS A 648 23.47 28.23 -40.04
N PHE A 649 24.30 27.21 -39.80
CA PHE A 649 25.71 27.24 -40.22
C PHE A 649 25.99 26.49 -41.51
N GLY A 650 25.37 25.32 -41.73
CA GLY A 650 25.61 24.50 -42.92
C GLY A 650 24.94 23.13 -42.81
N GLY A 651 25.09 22.33 -43.87
CA GLY A 651 24.42 21.03 -44.01
C GLY A 651 25.23 19.85 -43.47
N ASN A 652 26.30 19.45 -44.17
CA ASN A 652 27.16 18.33 -43.78
C ASN A 652 28.60 18.81 -43.57
N PHE A 653 29.14 18.61 -42.38
CA PHE A 653 30.54 18.87 -42.05
C PHE A 653 31.23 17.55 -41.67
N ALA A 654 32.25 17.19 -42.45
CA ALA A 654 33.13 16.06 -42.19
C ALA A 654 34.56 16.58 -42.25
N THR A 655 35.16 16.83 -41.08
CA THR A 655 36.47 17.49 -40.99
C THR A 655 37.53 16.48 -40.55
N GLY A 656 38.55 16.29 -41.37
CA GLY A 656 39.64 15.34 -41.08
C GLY A 656 39.21 13.88 -41.06
N VAL A 657 38.03 13.56 -41.62
CA VAL A 657 37.42 12.23 -41.60
C VAL A 657 36.83 11.87 -42.97
N SER A 658 36.77 10.57 -43.28
CA SER A 658 36.17 10.05 -44.51
C SER A 658 34.76 9.50 -44.23
N CYS A 659 33.80 9.88 -45.08
CA CYS A 659 32.42 9.41 -44.99
C CYS A 659 31.98 8.89 -46.35
N VAL A 660 31.17 7.82 -46.35
CA VAL A 660 30.56 7.29 -47.57
C VAL A 660 29.24 8.02 -47.77
N MET A 661 29.12 8.79 -48.86
CA MET A 661 27.94 9.61 -49.15
C MET A 661 27.29 9.20 -50.48
N THR A 662 26.01 8.83 -50.44
CA THR A 662 25.24 8.43 -51.63
C THR A 662 23.90 9.16 -51.66
N GLU A 663 23.61 9.89 -52.74
CA GLU A 663 22.30 10.54 -53.01
C GLU A 663 21.79 11.50 -51.89
N ASN A 664 22.67 12.09 -51.08
CA ASN A 664 22.26 13.08 -50.07
C ASN A 664 21.94 14.44 -50.71
N ARG A 665 20.91 15.13 -50.22
CA ARG A 665 20.50 16.46 -50.68
C ARG A 665 20.74 17.50 -49.59
N VAL A 666 21.64 18.44 -49.84
CA VAL A 666 21.95 19.56 -48.95
C VAL A 666 21.57 20.88 -49.63
N PHE A 667 20.61 21.63 -49.06
CA PHE A 667 20.06 22.83 -49.71
C PHE A 667 19.52 23.85 -48.69
N GLY A 668 19.37 25.12 -49.06
CA GLY A 668 18.70 26.13 -48.22
C GLY A 668 19.37 26.51 -46.89
N ASN A 669 20.51 25.91 -46.54
CA ASN A 669 21.25 26.25 -45.31
C ASN A 669 21.78 27.69 -45.38
N ARG A 670 21.80 28.39 -44.23
CA ARG A 670 22.05 29.83 -44.20
C ARG A 670 23.52 30.19 -44.34
N ASN A 671 24.44 29.25 -44.18
CA ASN A 671 25.89 29.43 -44.28
C ASN A 671 26.39 30.66 -43.50
N ALA A 672 25.93 30.83 -42.26
CA ALA A 672 26.17 32.05 -41.50
C ALA A 672 27.67 32.33 -41.30
N ILE A 673 28.52 31.31 -41.16
CA ILE A 673 29.97 31.46 -41.05
C ILE A 673 30.59 32.00 -42.34
N GLU A 674 30.33 31.38 -43.49
CA GLU A 674 30.86 31.86 -44.78
C GLU A 674 30.42 33.31 -45.07
N LYS A 675 29.17 33.65 -44.72
CA LYS A 675 28.66 35.02 -44.85
C LYS A 675 29.39 35.99 -43.92
N ALA A 676 29.75 35.57 -42.71
CA ALA A 676 30.52 36.37 -41.76
C ALA A 676 31.93 36.63 -42.22
N VAL A 677 32.60 35.57 -42.69
CA VAL A 677 33.96 35.63 -43.24
C VAL A 677 33.96 36.61 -44.42
N LYS A 678 33.04 36.45 -45.37
CA LYS A 678 32.88 37.36 -46.53
C LYS A 678 32.58 38.82 -46.15
N ARG A 679 31.87 39.06 -45.04
CA ARG A 679 31.55 40.41 -44.54
C ARG A 679 32.63 41.01 -43.64
N GLY A 680 33.71 40.29 -43.33
CA GLY A 680 34.77 40.75 -42.45
C GLY A 680 34.37 40.85 -40.97
N HIS A 681 33.31 40.16 -40.52
CA HIS A 681 32.87 40.19 -39.12
C HIS A 681 33.67 39.22 -38.23
N CYS A 682 33.87 39.56 -36.96
CA CYS A 682 34.40 38.59 -36.00
C CYS A 682 33.43 37.40 -35.89
N LEU A 683 33.96 36.17 -35.87
CA LEU A 683 33.10 34.99 -35.77
C LEU A 683 32.44 34.85 -34.39
N TYR A 684 32.98 35.50 -33.36
CA TYR A 684 32.34 35.63 -32.05
C TYR A 684 30.92 36.21 -32.14
N LYS A 685 30.66 37.12 -33.11
CA LYS A 685 29.33 37.73 -33.34
C LYS A 685 28.24 36.71 -33.72
N ILE A 686 28.64 35.51 -34.15
CA ILE A 686 27.72 34.50 -34.67
C ILE A 686 27.80 33.21 -33.86
N SER A 687 28.98 32.88 -33.34
CA SER A 687 29.17 31.78 -32.40
C SER A 687 28.60 32.11 -31.02
N SER A 688 28.88 33.30 -30.47
CA SER A 688 28.59 33.65 -29.06
C SER A 688 29.12 32.58 -28.06
N TYR A 689 28.65 32.61 -26.81
CA TYR A 689 28.97 31.59 -25.78
C TYR A 689 28.08 30.34 -25.85
N THR A 690 27.07 30.31 -26.72
CA THR A 690 26.07 29.23 -26.74
C THR A 690 26.07 28.43 -28.04
N SER A 691 26.91 28.77 -29.02
CA SER A 691 26.96 28.08 -30.31
C SER A 691 28.39 28.03 -30.84
N TYR A 692 28.97 26.83 -30.98
CA TYR A 692 30.37 26.69 -31.37
C TYR A 692 30.49 26.07 -32.77
N PRO A 693 30.28 26.86 -33.84
CA PRO A 693 30.46 26.37 -35.19
C PRO A 693 31.92 26.05 -35.46
N MET A 694 32.16 24.99 -36.22
CA MET A 694 33.50 24.67 -36.70
C MET A 694 33.99 25.73 -37.69
N HIS A 695 35.21 26.24 -37.48
CA HIS A 695 35.89 27.13 -38.41
C HIS A 695 37.40 27.15 -38.18
N ASP A 696 38.14 27.82 -39.07
CA ASP A 696 39.60 27.95 -38.96
C ASP A 696 39.98 28.88 -37.82
N PHE A 697 40.90 28.40 -36.99
CA PHE A 697 41.45 29.09 -35.83
C PHE A 697 42.94 29.27 -35.97
N TYR A 698 43.40 30.43 -35.51
CA TYR A 698 44.79 30.82 -35.57
C TYR A 698 45.30 31.16 -34.17
N ARG A 699 46.57 30.86 -33.94
CA ARG A 699 47.34 31.27 -32.76
C ARG A 699 48.10 32.54 -33.11
N CYS A 700 48.15 33.49 -32.19
CA CYS A 700 48.92 34.73 -32.32
C CYS A 700 50.03 34.75 -31.28
N TYR A 701 51.27 34.55 -31.72
CA TYR A 701 52.45 34.56 -30.85
C TYR A 701 52.73 35.94 -30.27
N THR A 702 52.49 37.00 -31.04
CA THR A 702 52.65 38.39 -30.58
C THR A 702 51.71 38.73 -29.42
N CYS A 703 50.51 38.14 -29.39
CA CYS A 703 49.54 38.31 -28.30
C CYS A 703 49.60 37.19 -27.25
N ASN A 704 50.60 36.31 -27.33
CA ASN A 704 50.81 35.17 -26.44
C ASN A 704 49.56 34.27 -26.27
N THR A 705 48.80 34.04 -27.36
CA THR A 705 47.66 33.12 -27.28
C THR A 705 48.17 31.69 -27.08
N THR A 706 47.44 30.89 -26.28
CA THR A 706 47.79 29.50 -25.96
C THR A 706 46.98 28.53 -26.81
N ASP A 707 47.19 27.22 -26.68
CA ASP A 707 46.34 26.24 -27.37
C ASP A 707 44.88 26.28 -26.90
N LYS A 708 44.59 26.93 -25.77
CA LYS A 708 43.25 27.12 -25.24
C LYS A 708 42.55 28.38 -25.75
N ASN A 709 43.27 29.34 -26.35
CA ASN A 709 42.71 30.60 -26.83
C ASN A 709 43.08 30.81 -28.30
N ALA A 710 42.09 31.07 -29.16
CA ALA A 710 42.32 31.17 -30.60
C ALA A 710 41.51 32.31 -31.25
N ILE A 711 42.06 32.84 -32.35
CA ILE A 711 41.48 33.97 -33.09
C ILE A 711 40.94 33.51 -34.44
N CYS A 712 39.82 34.10 -34.88
CA CYS A 712 39.24 33.77 -36.18
C CYS A 712 39.99 34.46 -37.33
N VAL A 713 39.79 33.92 -38.55
CA VAL A 713 40.41 34.43 -39.79
C VAL A 713 40.27 35.94 -40.00
N ASN A 714 39.11 36.53 -39.70
CA ASN A 714 38.89 37.96 -39.87
C ASN A 714 39.64 38.80 -38.81
N CYS A 715 39.73 38.31 -37.58
CA CYS A 715 40.53 38.97 -36.53
C CYS A 715 42.02 38.91 -36.85
N VAL A 716 42.51 37.81 -37.44
CA VAL A 716 43.89 37.72 -37.95
C VAL A 716 44.14 38.82 -38.98
N GLN A 717 43.23 38.99 -39.94
CA GLN A 717 43.39 39.94 -41.04
C GLN A 717 43.27 41.42 -40.64
N LYS A 718 42.63 41.72 -39.50
CA LYS A 718 42.35 43.10 -39.06
C LYS A 718 42.93 43.41 -37.68
N CYS A 719 42.42 42.80 -36.63
CA CYS A 719 42.82 43.08 -35.25
C CYS A 719 44.26 42.66 -34.94
N HIS A 720 44.77 41.64 -35.65
CA HIS A 720 46.12 41.11 -35.50
C HIS A 720 46.94 41.27 -36.78
N GLN A 721 46.60 42.26 -37.61
CA GLN A 721 47.35 42.56 -38.82
C GLN A 721 48.79 42.95 -38.44
N GLY A 722 49.78 42.27 -39.02
CA GLY A 722 51.20 42.48 -38.72
C GLY A 722 51.73 41.71 -37.50
N HIS A 723 50.89 40.93 -36.83
CA HIS A 723 51.32 40.01 -35.78
C HIS A 723 51.82 38.69 -36.39
N VAL A 724 52.62 37.95 -35.61
CA VAL A 724 53.03 36.59 -35.98
C VAL A 724 51.88 35.64 -35.63
N THR A 725 51.17 35.16 -36.65
CA THR A 725 50.04 34.23 -36.52
C THR A 725 50.26 32.94 -37.29
N GLU A 726 49.79 31.83 -36.73
CA GLU A 726 49.86 30.49 -37.35
C GLU A 726 48.47 29.84 -37.34
N PHE A 727 48.11 29.15 -38.43
CA PHE A 727 46.92 28.29 -38.42
C PHE A 727 47.12 27.16 -37.42
N THR A 728 46.20 27.02 -36.48
CA THR A 728 46.32 26.02 -35.41
C THR A 728 45.48 24.79 -35.71
N ARG A 729 44.19 24.99 -35.98
CA ARG A 729 43.23 23.91 -36.17
C ARG A 729 41.94 24.44 -36.77
N HIS A 730 41.17 23.51 -37.35
CA HIS A 730 39.78 23.71 -37.70
C HIS A 730 38.92 23.00 -36.65
N ASP A 731 38.29 23.74 -35.75
CA ASP A 731 37.71 23.20 -34.51
C ASP A 731 36.50 24.01 -34.05
N ARG A 732 35.82 23.56 -32.98
CA ARG A 732 34.71 24.26 -32.33
C ARG A 732 35.24 25.18 -31.24
N PHE A 733 35.46 26.44 -31.57
CA PHE A 733 35.83 27.47 -30.62
C PHE A 733 34.99 28.73 -30.86
N PHE A 734 35.08 29.69 -29.94
CA PHE A 734 34.68 31.07 -30.22
C PHE A 734 35.94 31.89 -30.44
N CYS A 735 35.83 33.05 -31.11
CA CYS A 735 37.00 33.90 -31.28
C CYS A 735 37.31 34.66 -29.99
N ASP A 736 38.42 34.33 -29.33
CA ASP A 736 38.87 34.96 -28.07
C ASP A 736 39.11 36.47 -28.19
N CYS A 737 39.61 36.92 -29.35
CA CYS A 737 39.70 38.35 -29.64
C CYS A 737 38.32 39.03 -29.48
N GLY A 738 37.27 38.46 -30.06
CA GLY A 738 35.91 39.01 -29.99
C GLY A 738 35.25 38.86 -28.63
N ALA A 739 35.60 37.80 -27.88
CA ALA A 739 35.15 37.60 -26.50
C ALA A 739 35.83 38.55 -25.49
N GLY A 740 36.83 39.31 -25.91
CA GLY A 740 37.55 40.25 -25.04
C GLY A 740 38.51 39.58 -24.06
N THR A 741 38.90 38.32 -24.29
CA THR A 741 39.81 37.55 -23.42
C THR A 741 41.29 37.80 -23.73
N LEU A 742 41.58 38.60 -24.76
CA LEU A 742 42.94 38.98 -25.17
C LEU A 742 43.23 40.45 -24.81
N SER A 743 44.52 40.79 -24.70
CA SER A 743 44.97 42.17 -24.41
C SER A 743 44.58 43.18 -25.50
N ASN A 744 44.35 42.72 -26.74
CA ASN A 744 43.87 43.56 -27.84
C ASN A 744 42.34 43.60 -27.89
N THR A 745 41.77 44.80 -27.90
CA THR A 745 40.32 45.00 -28.07
C THR A 745 39.88 44.72 -29.51
N CYS A 746 38.89 43.85 -29.70
CA CYS A 746 38.38 43.53 -31.03
C CYS A 746 37.59 44.66 -31.66
N CYS A 747 38.01 45.12 -32.84
CA CYS A 747 37.25 46.10 -33.63
C CYS A 747 36.15 45.48 -34.51
N LEU A 748 36.03 44.14 -34.54
CA LEU A 748 35.15 43.39 -35.44
C LEU A 748 33.96 42.69 -34.77
N ALA A 749 33.89 42.65 -33.43
CA ALA A 749 32.84 41.97 -32.69
C ALA A 749 31.52 42.77 -32.62
N GLY A 750 31.58 44.10 -32.65
CA GLY A 750 30.42 44.99 -32.44
C GLY A 750 30.00 45.06 -30.95
N GLU A 751 28.88 45.73 -30.66
CA GLU A 751 28.28 45.71 -29.31
C GLU A 751 27.86 44.27 -28.93
N PRO A 752 28.05 43.85 -27.67
CA PRO A 752 27.67 42.52 -27.22
C PRO A 752 26.17 42.32 -27.42
N THR A 753 25.78 41.35 -28.23
CA THR A 753 24.40 40.87 -28.25
C THR A 753 24.15 40.16 -26.92
N HIS A 754 23.52 40.88 -25.99
CA HIS A 754 23.01 40.36 -24.73
C HIS A 754 21.90 39.33 -25.02
N ASP A 755 22.26 38.09 -25.36
CA ASP A 755 21.44 36.93 -25.01
C ASP A 755 21.87 36.48 -23.62
N THR A 756 21.55 37.32 -22.63
CA THR A 756 21.67 37.00 -21.21
C THR A 756 20.45 36.20 -20.80
N ASP A 757 20.45 34.89 -21.10
CA ASP A 757 19.54 33.94 -20.45
C ASP A 757 20.08 32.50 -20.53
N THR A 758 21.32 32.29 -20.10
CA THR A 758 21.82 31.01 -19.56
C THR A 758 23.21 31.24 -18.94
N LEU A 759 23.26 32.01 -17.85
CA LEU A 759 24.34 31.95 -16.88
C LEU A 759 23.87 30.97 -15.80
N TYR A 760 24.23 29.69 -15.88
CA TYR A 760 24.21 28.83 -14.69
C TYR A 760 25.16 27.65 -14.80
N ASP A 761 25.78 27.38 -13.65
CA ASP A 761 26.87 26.47 -13.34
C ASP A 761 26.89 25.16 -14.12
N SER A 762 27.95 24.98 -14.90
CA SER A 762 28.53 23.67 -15.15
C SER A 762 28.96 23.08 -13.80
N ALA A 763 28.06 22.34 -13.13
CA ALA A 763 28.50 21.41 -12.11
C ALA A 763 29.59 20.52 -12.73
N PRO A 764 30.76 20.36 -12.09
CA PRO A 764 31.80 19.49 -12.63
C PRO A 764 31.24 18.08 -12.81
N PRO A 765 31.76 17.28 -13.76
CA PRO A 765 31.37 15.89 -13.88
C PRO A 765 31.60 15.21 -12.53
N ILE A 766 30.51 14.83 -11.86
CA ILE A 766 30.58 14.03 -10.65
C ILE A 766 31.21 12.70 -11.08
N GLU A 767 32.40 12.42 -10.54
CA GLU A 767 33.05 11.13 -10.71
C GLU A 767 32.06 10.03 -10.36
N SER A 768 31.85 9.09 -11.29
CA SER A 768 31.06 7.91 -11.04
C SER A 768 31.80 7.03 -10.03
N SER A 769 31.63 7.30 -8.74
CA SER A 769 31.97 6.37 -7.68
C SER A 769 30.96 5.23 -7.71
N THR A 770 31.27 4.21 -8.51
CA THR A 770 30.73 2.86 -8.33
C THR A 770 31.09 2.39 -6.92
N VAL A 771 30.18 2.60 -5.96
CA VAL A 771 30.24 1.91 -4.68
C VAL A 771 29.93 0.44 -4.96
N ARG A 772 30.96 -0.40 -4.90
CA ARG A 772 30.80 -1.85 -4.76
C ARG A 772 30.17 -2.09 -3.39
N HIS A 773 28.90 -2.44 -3.35
CA HIS A 773 28.33 -3.14 -2.20
C HIS A 773 28.43 -4.64 -2.44
N ALA A 774 29.01 -5.31 -1.43
CA ALA A 774 29.08 -6.75 -1.29
C ALA A 774 27.70 -7.38 -1.08
#